data_AF-A0A954JDN0-F1
#
_entry.id   AF-A0A954JDN0-F1
#
_cell.length_a   1.000
_cell.length_b   1.000
_cell.length_c   1.000
_cell.angle_alpha   90.00
_cell.angle_beta   90.00
_cell.angle_gamma   90.00
#
_symmetry.space_group_name_H-M   'P 1'
#
loop_
_entity.id
_entity.type
_entity.pdbx_description
1 polymer ?
#
loop_
_entity_poly.entity_id
_entity_poly.type
_entity_poly.pdbx_seq_one_letter_code
_entity_poly.pdbx_strand_id
1 'polypeptide(L)'
;EWNQRNAKMQWGLIINEMTRVTGEAFLGIGIGCAECHDHKFDPILQKDYYGLQAFLSSVAWPMDRPLATPEQIADFEQKQRAWEEATQKIRDEMHALAGAAFDNNQKYTVGQFPPDVQEMYNKPEEEKTTYEKQISYLVFRQADRAANNFDYKKTLKNDAEKLKRYEELEAELKTFDGIKPAPLPKAFVATDIGPEPAPTYLLTRTTKEEVEPSFLALLGAEPPTFEPTETTTGRRTVLADWITREDNPLSTRVVVNRIWQRHFGRGIVPTPNDFGTLGEPPSHPELLDWLTRRFLENGWKFKPVHALIMNSAAYRQTARREPTETESKADPTNRLLWRYPPQRLDAEEVRDAMLAVSGELSQREGGDSVSGTAPNRSIFVKKMRNRPDEMLSGFDAPLGFESASERIATTTPVQSLLLVNGEWSLNRSRSFAKRLLANKQQVDADAIRTAYRLAYCRDSSDAEVQDALAFIASQADRINPAPEEQAAVEVKFPNENGLRPVAQHFASAQNLGLGPKTLWLQPDSRFERLQVQKPDELGDQFTVEAVVILDRIYADASVNTLLSCWNGNSKTNGWNIGVTSAKSAYHPQNFIVQLIGKTFQDEPAYEVVASGLNFPLNKPVYIAVSISATTTPDNPTSGSVTFYMKDLSDPNAPLETATVETSVVSQIQNPAMKMIAGGRNSSGHLWDGQLARMAISQGALPQQELLVGTEFAKAQRVLDWTFAGDNGEQPAPHTAWVRQTPKEAAPDTSRMFIAVTDFCHALLNSSEFLYLH
;
A
#
# COMPACT_ATOMS: atom_id res chain seq x y z
N GLU A 1 -18.19 8.58 4.12
CA GLU A 1 -18.33 9.33 5.38
C GLU A 1 -18.42 10.84 5.15
N TRP A 2 -17.42 11.48 4.54
CA TRP A 2 -17.31 12.96 4.51
C TRP A 2 -18.14 13.72 3.45
N ASN A 3 -18.94 12.99 2.66
CA ASN A 3 -19.84 13.55 1.64
C ASN A 3 -21.31 13.21 1.92
N GLN A 4 -21.63 12.70 3.13
CA GLN A 4 -23.00 12.35 3.49
C GLN A 4 -23.69 13.58 4.10
N ARG A 5 -24.71 14.11 3.40
CA ARG A 5 -25.48 15.29 3.82
C ARG A 5 -26.77 14.96 4.56
N ASN A 6 -27.16 13.69 4.59
CA ASN A 6 -28.27 13.22 5.43
C ASN A 6 -27.74 12.62 6.74
N ALA A 7 -27.43 13.49 7.70
CA ALA A 7 -26.88 13.10 9.01
C ALA A 7 -27.84 12.22 9.82
N LYS A 8 -29.16 12.47 9.73
CA LYS A 8 -30.19 11.67 10.43
C LYS A 8 -30.27 10.25 9.89
N MET A 9 -30.28 10.08 8.57
CA MET A 9 -30.24 8.75 7.95
C MET A 9 -28.93 8.02 8.29
N GLN A 10 -27.80 8.73 8.27
CA GLN A 10 -26.52 8.14 8.66
C GLN A 10 -26.56 7.65 10.11
N TRP A 11 -27.11 8.44 11.04
CA TRP A 11 -27.28 8.04 12.42
C TRP A 11 -28.18 6.81 12.56
N GLY A 12 -29.31 6.78 11.84
CA GLY A 12 -30.21 5.62 11.79
C GLY A 12 -29.51 4.34 11.33
N LEU A 13 -28.73 4.41 10.25
CA LEU A 13 -27.94 3.26 9.77
C LEU A 13 -26.94 2.78 10.81
N ILE A 14 -26.25 3.70 11.49
CA ILE A 14 -25.26 3.37 12.52
C ILE A 14 -25.94 2.63 13.68
N ILE A 15 -27.02 3.18 14.23
CA ILE A 15 -27.64 2.61 15.43
C ILE A 15 -28.34 1.28 15.11
N ASN A 16 -28.92 1.13 13.92
CA ASN A 16 -29.47 -0.13 13.44
C ASN A 16 -28.39 -1.18 13.28
N GLU A 17 -27.27 -0.85 12.64
CA GLU A 17 -26.15 -1.77 12.45
C GLU A 17 -25.59 -2.24 13.80
N MET A 18 -25.40 -1.33 14.75
CA MET A 18 -24.97 -1.70 16.10
C MET A 18 -25.95 -2.64 16.80
N THR A 19 -27.25 -2.37 16.69
CA THR A 19 -28.30 -3.19 17.31
C THR A 19 -28.26 -4.59 16.72
N ARG A 20 -28.32 -4.69 15.39
CA ARG A 20 -28.26 -5.95 14.64
C ARG A 20 -27.00 -6.75 14.93
N VAL A 21 -25.82 -6.13 14.82
CA VAL A 21 -24.54 -6.79 15.09
C VAL A 21 -24.43 -7.22 16.55
N THR A 22 -25.01 -6.47 17.50
CA THR A 22 -25.02 -6.90 18.91
C THR A 22 -25.83 -8.18 19.09
N GLY A 23 -27.03 -8.26 18.51
CA GLY A 23 -27.86 -9.46 18.53
C GLY A 23 -27.19 -10.66 17.85
N GLU A 24 -26.67 -10.47 16.64
CA GLU A 24 -26.01 -11.52 15.87
C GLU A 24 -24.70 -11.99 16.51
N ALA A 25 -23.81 -11.05 16.86
CA ALA A 25 -22.47 -11.37 17.34
C ALA A 25 -22.49 -11.89 18.77
N PHE A 26 -23.28 -11.33 19.68
CA PHE A 26 -23.23 -11.73 21.08
C PHE A 26 -24.33 -12.69 21.49
N LEU A 27 -25.51 -12.63 20.86
CA LEU A 27 -26.64 -13.49 21.21
C LEU A 27 -26.88 -14.59 20.16
N GLY A 28 -26.24 -14.51 19.00
CA GLY A 28 -26.44 -15.48 17.93
C GLY A 28 -27.88 -15.52 17.45
N ILE A 29 -28.56 -14.37 17.36
CA ILE A 29 -29.94 -14.29 16.87
C ILE A 29 -30.03 -13.23 15.77
N GLY A 30 -30.66 -13.60 14.65
CA GLY A 30 -30.97 -12.70 13.54
C GLY A 30 -32.13 -11.75 13.86
N ILE A 31 -31.87 -10.69 14.63
CA ILE A 31 -32.93 -9.74 15.03
C ILE A 31 -33.32 -8.72 13.94
N GLY A 32 -32.65 -8.71 12.78
CA GLY A 32 -32.80 -7.66 11.76
C GLY A 32 -34.22 -7.51 11.21
N CYS A 33 -34.98 -8.60 11.03
CA CYS A 33 -36.38 -8.49 10.60
C CYS A 33 -37.26 -7.75 11.62
N ALA A 34 -36.90 -7.83 12.91
CA ALA A 34 -37.58 -7.15 14.01
C ALA A 34 -37.42 -5.61 13.96
N GLU A 35 -36.65 -5.05 13.03
CA GLU A 35 -36.60 -3.60 12.83
C GLU A 35 -37.95 -3.07 12.32
N CYS A 36 -38.56 -3.76 11.33
CA CYS A 36 -39.74 -3.26 10.61
C CYS A 36 -41.06 -3.90 11.03
N HIS A 37 -41.03 -5.14 11.54
CA HIS A 37 -42.19 -5.90 11.96
C HIS A 37 -41.79 -6.95 13.00
N ASP A 38 -42.71 -7.49 13.79
CA ASP A 38 -42.39 -8.63 14.67
C ASP A 38 -41.73 -9.76 13.86
N HIS A 39 -40.66 -10.33 14.39
CA HIS A 39 -39.88 -11.32 13.68
C HIS A 39 -40.76 -12.50 13.24
N LYS A 40 -40.58 -12.95 11.99
CA LYS A 40 -41.52 -13.86 11.34
C LYS A 40 -41.52 -15.28 11.92
N PHE A 41 -40.36 -15.75 12.39
CA PHE A 41 -40.16 -17.15 12.78
C PHE A 41 -39.87 -17.29 14.28
N ASP A 42 -38.89 -16.55 14.77
CA ASP A 42 -38.58 -16.47 16.19
C ASP A 42 -39.50 -15.49 16.94
N PRO A 43 -39.84 -15.75 18.22
CA PRO A 43 -40.72 -14.92 19.04
C PRO A 43 -40.01 -13.66 19.53
N ILE A 44 -39.60 -12.81 18.60
CA ILE A 44 -38.89 -11.55 18.85
C ILE A 44 -39.79 -10.44 18.35
N LEU A 45 -40.25 -9.61 19.28
CA LEU A 45 -41.14 -8.49 18.96
C LEU A 45 -40.33 -7.35 18.36
N GLN A 46 -41.00 -6.50 17.57
CA GLN A 46 -40.42 -5.25 17.12
C GLN A 46 -39.98 -4.38 18.32
N LYS A 47 -40.75 -4.46 19.42
CA LYS A 47 -40.41 -3.80 20.68
C LYS A 47 -39.12 -4.33 21.32
N ASP A 48 -38.79 -5.62 21.16
CA ASP A 48 -37.52 -6.18 21.65
C ASP A 48 -36.32 -5.57 20.90
N TYR A 49 -36.45 -5.36 19.58
CA TYR A 49 -35.41 -4.73 18.76
C TYR A 49 -35.12 -3.30 19.23
N TYR A 50 -36.17 -2.48 19.38
CA TYR A 50 -36.01 -1.10 19.85
C TYR A 50 -35.62 -1.02 21.34
N GLY A 51 -36.02 -1.99 22.17
CA GLY A 51 -35.55 -2.13 23.54
C GLY A 51 -34.05 -2.41 23.61
N LEU A 52 -33.54 -3.28 22.74
CA LEU A 52 -32.09 -3.50 22.61
C LEU A 52 -31.37 -2.24 22.10
N GLN A 53 -31.95 -1.58 21.10
CA GLN A 53 -31.43 -0.33 20.53
C GLN A 53 -31.31 0.79 21.58
N ALA A 54 -32.27 0.88 22.51
CA ALA A 54 -32.30 1.89 23.56
C ALA A 54 -31.14 1.78 24.56
N PHE A 55 -30.48 0.63 24.68
CA PHE A 55 -29.22 0.52 25.43
C PHE A 55 -28.05 1.21 24.73
N LEU A 56 -28.09 1.27 23.39
CA LEU A 56 -27.00 1.76 22.53
C LEU A 56 -27.23 3.21 22.07
N SER A 57 -28.43 3.74 22.25
CA SER A 57 -28.90 5.00 21.65
C SER A 57 -28.05 6.22 22.01
N SER A 58 -27.30 6.17 23.11
CA SER A 58 -26.55 7.31 23.67
C SER A 58 -25.06 7.31 23.32
N VAL A 59 -24.63 6.35 22.47
CA VAL A 59 -23.23 6.18 22.07
C VAL A 59 -22.68 7.40 21.33
N ALA A 60 -21.37 7.61 21.47
CA ALA A 60 -20.56 8.56 20.72
C ALA A 60 -19.18 7.95 20.46
N TRP A 61 -18.52 8.40 19.38
CA TRP A 61 -17.20 7.91 18.97
C TRP A 61 -16.17 9.03 18.86
N PRO A 62 -15.74 9.63 19.98
CA PRO A 62 -14.64 10.58 19.95
C PRO A 62 -13.39 9.88 19.37
N MET A 63 -12.81 10.47 18.33
CA MET A 63 -11.65 9.93 17.61
C MET A 63 -10.31 10.44 18.17
N ASP A 64 -10.38 11.26 19.21
CA ASP A 64 -9.31 12.09 19.74
C ASP A 64 -9.03 11.83 21.22
N ARG A 65 -9.60 10.76 21.79
CA ARG A 65 -9.35 10.40 23.18
C ARG A 65 -7.87 10.04 23.37
N PRO A 66 -7.16 10.73 24.27
CA PRO A 66 -5.73 10.47 24.48
C PRO A 66 -5.51 9.11 25.15
N LEU A 67 -4.58 8.34 24.61
CA LEU A 67 -4.06 7.10 25.19
C LEU A 67 -2.81 7.41 26.03
N ALA A 68 -3.01 8.12 27.13
CA ALA A 68 -1.93 8.56 28.01
C ALA A 68 -2.38 8.53 29.48
N THR A 69 -1.44 8.53 30.41
CA THR A 69 -1.77 8.62 31.84
C THR A 69 -2.30 10.01 32.18
N PRO A 70 -3.07 10.19 33.27
CA PRO A 70 -3.53 11.52 33.70
C PRO A 70 -2.41 12.54 33.84
N GLU A 71 -1.23 12.12 34.31
CA GLU A 71 -0.05 12.99 34.44
C GLU A 71 0.49 13.43 33.09
N GLN A 72 0.55 12.52 32.10
CA GLN A 72 0.98 12.84 30.73
C GLN A 72 -0.01 13.78 30.03
N ILE A 73 -1.31 13.59 30.26
CA ILE A 73 -2.36 14.48 29.75
C ILE A 73 -2.19 15.88 30.35
N ALA A 74 -2.04 15.98 31.67
CA ALA A 74 -1.85 17.26 32.35
C ALA A 74 -0.59 18.01 31.89
N ASP A 75 0.54 17.30 31.71
CA ASP A 75 1.78 17.87 31.17
C ASP A 75 1.61 18.34 29.72
N PHE A 76 0.96 17.53 28.87
CA PHE A 76 0.62 17.92 27.50
C PHE A 76 -0.25 19.18 27.48
N GLU A 77 -1.33 19.22 28.25
CA GLU A 77 -2.24 20.36 28.33
C GLU A 77 -1.56 21.63 28.86
N GLN A 78 -0.63 21.50 29.83
CA GLN A 78 0.14 22.63 30.32
C GLN A 78 1.07 23.21 29.22
N LYS A 79 1.82 22.35 28.53
CA LYS A 79 2.70 22.76 27.42
C LYS A 79 1.90 23.31 26.24
N GLN A 80 0.77 22.69 25.94
CA GLN A 80 -0.13 23.11 24.87
C GLN A 80 -0.68 24.50 25.17
N ARG A 81 -1.14 24.77 26.40
CA ARG A 81 -1.57 26.12 26.82
C ARG A 81 -0.45 27.14 26.72
N ALA A 82 0.76 26.80 27.16
CA ALA A 82 1.91 27.70 27.05
C ALA A 82 2.23 28.06 25.58
N TRP A 83 2.16 27.08 24.67
CA TRP A 83 2.32 27.31 23.24
C TRP A 83 1.16 28.15 22.67
N GLU A 84 -0.08 27.86 23.06
CA GLU A 84 -1.26 28.60 22.63
C GLU A 84 -1.19 30.07 23.04
N GLU A 85 -0.88 30.36 24.31
CA GLU A 85 -0.72 31.72 24.83
C GLU A 85 0.40 32.47 24.11
N ALA A 86 1.55 31.83 23.91
CA ALA A 86 2.70 32.43 23.24
C ALA A 86 2.43 32.73 21.75
N THR A 87 1.58 31.94 21.09
CA THR A 87 1.29 32.05 19.66
C THR A 87 -0.05 32.70 19.34
N GLN A 88 -0.83 33.09 20.35
CA GLN A 88 -2.21 33.57 20.18
C GLN A 88 -2.31 34.71 19.18
N LYS A 89 -1.48 35.74 19.31
CA LYS A 89 -1.48 36.91 18.40
C LYS A 89 -1.18 36.54 16.95
N ILE A 90 -0.22 35.64 16.74
CA ILE A 90 0.18 35.16 15.40
C ILE A 90 -0.98 34.39 14.77
N ARG A 91 -1.57 33.46 15.52
CA ARG A 91 -2.71 32.65 15.07
C ARG A 91 -3.93 33.52 14.77
N ASP A 92 -4.22 34.53 15.60
CA ASP A 92 -5.32 35.48 15.40
C ASP A 92 -5.11 36.33 14.14
N GLU A 93 -3.89 36.78 13.88
CA GLU A 93 -3.57 37.55 12.67
C GLU A 93 -3.63 36.66 11.41
N MET A 94 -3.11 35.43 11.47
CA MET A 94 -3.26 34.43 10.40
C MET A 94 -4.73 34.15 10.11
N HIS A 95 -5.55 34.02 11.16
CA HIS A 95 -6.99 33.90 11.02
C HIS A 95 -7.60 35.18 10.45
N ALA A 96 -7.21 36.38 10.87
CA ALA A 96 -7.77 37.63 10.32
C ALA A 96 -7.52 37.80 8.80
N LEU A 97 -6.38 37.32 8.29
CA LEU A 97 -6.03 37.43 6.86
C LEU A 97 -6.95 36.61 5.95
N ALA A 98 -7.38 35.42 6.39
CA ALA A 98 -8.16 34.48 5.58
C ALA A 98 -9.49 34.06 6.25
N GLY A 99 -9.82 34.61 7.41
CA GLY A 99 -10.84 34.13 8.34
C GLY A 99 -12.24 34.18 7.75
N ALA A 100 -12.56 35.23 6.99
CA ALA A 100 -13.83 35.28 6.27
C ALA A 100 -13.97 34.11 5.28
N ALA A 101 -12.90 33.71 4.58
CA ALA A 101 -12.93 32.58 3.66
C ALA A 101 -12.92 31.23 4.40
N PHE A 102 -12.20 31.12 5.51
CA PHE A 102 -12.21 29.96 6.40
C PHE A 102 -13.59 29.73 7.03
N ASP A 103 -14.16 30.76 7.65
CA ASP A 103 -15.51 30.76 8.23
C ASP A 103 -16.57 30.47 7.17
N ASN A 104 -16.43 31.05 5.96
CA ASN A 104 -17.33 30.76 4.86
C ASN A 104 -17.23 29.30 4.40
N ASN A 105 -16.05 28.67 4.44
CA ASN A 105 -15.90 27.26 4.10
C ASN A 105 -16.60 26.35 5.12
N GLN A 106 -16.49 26.69 6.42
CA GLN A 106 -17.19 25.97 7.47
C GLN A 106 -18.71 26.17 7.37
N LYS A 107 -19.18 27.42 7.22
CA LYS A 107 -20.60 27.77 7.00
C LYS A 107 -21.15 27.13 5.74
N TYR A 108 -20.39 27.10 4.65
CA TYR A 108 -20.76 26.43 3.41
C TYR A 108 -20.93 24.92 3.63
N THR A 109 -20.05 24.30 4.41
CA THR A 109 -20.16 22.88 4.74
C THR A 109 -21.42 22.59 5.56
N VAL A 110 -21.69 23.38 6.60
CA VAL A 110 -22.91 23.26 7.42
C VAL A 110 -24.17 23.58 6.61
N GLY A 111 -24.11 24.56 5.71
CA GLY A 111 -25.22 24.96 4.84
C GLY A 111 -25.63 23.91 3.81
N GLN A 112 -24.82 22.87 3.59
CA GLN A 112 -25.17 21.74 2.74
C GLN A 112 -26.08 20.70 3.42
N PHE A 113 -26.34 20.84 4.72
CA PHE A 113 -27.25 19.96 5.46
C PHE A 113 -28.69 20.49 5.43
N PRO A 114 -29.70 19.63 5.65
CA PRO A 114 -31.10 20.07 5.80
C PRO A 114 -31.30 21.13 6.90
N PRO A 115 -32.27 22.06 6.77
CA PRO A 115 -32.46 23.17 7.72
C PRO A 115 -32.65 22.76 9.18
N ASP A 116 -33.37 21.66 9.42
CA ASP A 116 -33.58 21.08 10.75
C ASP A 116 -32.27 20.54 11.36
N VAL A 117 -31.34 20.01 10.55
CA VAL A 117 -30.01 19.60 11.01
C VAL A 117 -29.12 20.81 11.29
N GLN A 118 -29.23 21.87 10.49
CA GLN A 118 -28.53 23.14 10.74
C GLN A 118 -28.99 23.76 12.06
N GLU A 119 -30.29 23.75 12.34
CA GLU A 119 -30.86 24.22 13.60
C GLU A 119 -30.28 23.44 14.80
N MET A 120 -30.23 22.10 14.71
CA MET A 120 -29.62 21.25 15.75
C MET A 120 -28.15 21.60 15.98
N TYR A 121 -27.39 21.82 14.90
CA TYR A 121 -25.96 22.15 14.96
C TYR A 121 -25.71 23.53 15.59
N ASN A 122 -26.51 24.53 15.21
CA ASN A 122 -26.34 25.92 15.64
C ASN A 122 -26.90 26.22 17.04
N LYS A 123 -27.68 25.31 17.62
CA LYS A 123 -28.20 25.44 18.98
C LYS A 123 -27.04 25.55 20.00
N PRO A 124 -27.16 26.33 21.08
CA PRO A 124 -26.21 26.30 22.20
C PRO A 124 -26.04 24.87 22.77
N GLU A 125 -24.83 24.50 23.19
CA GLU A 125 -24.51 23.13 23.60
C GLU A 125 -25.32 22.68 24.83
N GLU A 126 -25.65 23.62 25.71
CA GLU A 126 -26.46 23.44 26.91
C GLU A 126 -27.93 23.17 26.60
N GLU A 127 -28.41 23.62 25.43
CA GLU A 127 -29.80 23.47 24.99
C GLU A 127 -30.00 22.24 24.08
N LYS A 128 -28.91 21.58 23.64
CA LYS A 128 -29.00 20.39 22.80
C LYS A 128 -29.38 19.16 23.61
N THR A 129 -30.39 18.46 23.14
CA THR A 129 -30.68 17.09 23.59
C THR A 129 -29.54 16.13 23.20
N THR A 130 -29.45 14.97 23.84
CA THR A 130 -28.47 13.91 23.53
C THR A 130 -28.46 13.55 22.03
N TYR A 131 -29.64 13.43 21.41
CA TYR A 131 -29.77 13.16 19.99
C TYR A 131 -29.24 14.31 19.12
N GLU A 132 -29.54 15.56 19.47
CA GLU A 132 -29.06 16.72 18.73
C GLU A 132 -27.54 16.86 18.82
N LYS A 133 -26.93 16.51 19.97
CA LYS A 133 -25.47 16.43 20.12
C LYS A 133 -24.87 15.38 19.19
N GLN A 134 -25.49 14.20 19.06
CA GLN A 134 -25.01 13.15 18.14
C GLN A 134 -25.09 13.57 16.68
N ILE A 135 -26.21 14.18 16.26
CA ILE A 135 -26.35 14.71 14.90
C ILE A 135 -25.36 15.85 14.65
N SER A 136 -25.24 16.78 15.60
CA SER A 136 -24.28 17.88 15.52
C SER A 136 -22.85 17.38 15.41
N TYR A 137 -22.49 16.29 16.11
CA TYR A 137 -21.18 15.68 16.02
C TYR A 137 -20.86 15.15 14.61
N LEU A 138 -21.82 14.53 13.93
CA LEU A 138 -21.64 14.06 12.54
C LEU A 138 -21.42 15.22 11.55
N VAL A 139 -22.09 16.35 11.77
CA VAL A 139 -21.91 17.58 10.99
C VAL A 139 -20.56 18.22 11.32
N PHE A 140 -20.25 18.36 12.61
CA PHE A 140 -19.03 18.94 13.13
C PHE A 140 -17.81 18.26 12.54
N ARG A 141 -17.76 16.92 12.52
CA ARG A 141 -16.67 16.19 11.87
C ARG A 141 -16.41 16.73 10.46
N GLN A 142 -17.45 16.85 9.64
CA GLN A 142 -17.32 17.28 8.24
C GLN A 142 -16.88 18.75 8.13
N ALA A 143 -17.41 19.61 9.00
CA ALA A 143 -17.02 21.01 9.09
C ALA A 143 -15.56 21.18 9.55
N ASP A 144 -15.14 20.46 10.59
CA ASP A 144 -13.78 20.41 11.12
C ASP A 144 -12.79 19.88 10.07
N ARG A 145 -13.16 18.85 9.31
CA ARG A 145 -12.33 18.40 8.18
C ARG A 145 -12.18 19.48 7.11
N ALA A 146 -13.26 20.19 6.77
CA ALA A 146 -13.20 21.28 5.79
C ALA A 146 -12.31 22.43 6.28
N ALA A 147 -12.35 22.73 7.57
CA ALA A 147 -11.45 23.68 8.24
C ALA A 147 -9.99 23.21 8.22
N ASN A 148 -9.70 21.97 8.63
CA ASN A 148 -8.35 21.41 8.66
C ASN A 148 -7.70 21.26 7.27
N ASN A 149 -8.53 21.13 6.21
CA ASN A 149 -8.06 21.08 4.82
C ASN A 149 -8.03 22.46 4.14
N PHE A 150 -8.26 23.55 4.88
CA PHE A 150 -8.25 24.89 4.31
C PHE A 150 -6.82 25.31 3.95
N ASP A 151 -6.61 25.59 2.67
CA ASP A 151 -5.32 26.04 2.15
C ASP A 151 -5.26 27.58 2.13
N TYR A 152 -4.61 28.13 3.16
CA TYR A 152 -4.42 29.56 3.32
C TYR A 152 -3.65 30.18 2.14
N LYS A 153 -2.59 29.52 1.66
CA LYS A 153 -1.75 30.04 0.56
C LYS A 153 -2.51 30.08 -0.75
N LYS A 154 -3.27 29.03 -1.06
CA LYS A 154 -4.15 28.99 -2.24
C LYS A 154 -5.23 30.07 -2.17
N THR A 155 -5.79 30.33 -1.00
CA THR A 155 -6.84 31.34 -0.82
C THR A 155 -6.31 32.76 -0.98
N LEU A 156 -5.11 33.02 -0.46
CA LEU A 156 -4.46 34.34 -0.51
C LEU A 156 -3.68 34.60 -1.81
N LYS A 157 -3.61 33.62 -2.74
CA LYS A 157 -2.80 33.70 -3.97
C LYS A 157 -3.02 34.96 -4.82
N ASN A 158 -4.24 35.51 -4.81
CA ASN A 158 -4.60 36.70 -5.60
C ASN A 158 -4.36 38.03 -4.86
N ASP A 159 -3.92 37.98 -3.59
CA ASP A 159 -3.59 39.14 -2.76
C ASP A 159 -2.14 38.98 -2.27
N ALA A 160 -1.19 39.42 -3.09
CA ALA A 160 0.24 39.21 -2.88
C ALA A 160 0.75 39.79 -1.55
N GLU A 161 0.12 40.86 -1.06
CA GLU A 161 0.48 41.50 0.22
C GLU A 161 0.05 40.61 1.40
N LYS A 162 -1.20 40.12 1.40
CA LYS A 162 -1.68 39.20 2.45
C LYS A 162 -0.97 37.86 2.41
N LEU A 163 -0.66 37.33 1.22
CA LEU A 163 0.09 36.07 1.09
C LEU A 163 1.48 36.19 1.72
N LYS A 164 2.20 37.27 1.41
CA LYS A 164 3.52 37.54 1.99
C LYS A 164 3.43 37.66 3.51
N ARG A 165 2.45 38.41 4.04
CA ARG A 165 2.26 38.53 5.49
C ARG A 165 1.94 37.19 6.16
N TYR A 166 1.14 36.34 5.51
CA TYR A 166 0.86 34.99 6.00
C TYR A 166 2.12 34.12 6.05
N GLU A 167 2.99 34.19 5.05
CA GLU A 167 4.26 33.45 5.03
C GLU A 167 5.23 33.93 6.13
N GLU A 168 5.26 35.23 6.40
CA GLU A 168 6.00 35.80 7.54
C GLU A 168 5.46 35.29 8.89
N LEU A 169 4.13 35.27 9.07
CA LEU A 169 3.49 34.74 10.28
C LEU A 169 3.69 33.23 10.43
N GLU A 170 3.70 32.47 9.34
CA GLU A 170 4.01 31.04 9.34
C GLU A 170 5.46 30.79 9.78
N ALA A 171 6.41 31.60 9.30
CA ALA A 171 7.80 31.56 9.75
C ALA A 171 7.94 31.94 11.23
N GLU A 172 7.21 32.96 11.69
CA GLU A 172 7.18 33.38 13.10
C GLU A 172 6.61 32.28 13.99
N LEU A 173 5.50 31.65 13.59
CA LEU A 173 4.87 30.55 14.32
C LEU A 173 5.82 29.36 14.49
N LYS A 174 6.61 29.06 13.45
CA LYS A 174 7.60 27.98 13.45
C LYS A 174 8.70 28.17 14.50
N THR A 175 9.00 29.41 14.90
CA THR A 175 9.97 29.67 15.99
C THR A 175 9.51 29.12 17.34
N PHE A 176 8.21 28.88 17.52
CA PHE A 176 7.61 28.31 18.73
C PHE A 176 7.48 26.77 18.68
N ASP A 177 7.95 26.10 17.62
CA ASP A 177 7.88 24.63 17.52
C ASP A 177 8.62 23.93 18.68
N GLY A 178 9.66 24.56 19.26
CA GLY A 178 10.41 24.01 20.39
C GLY A 178 9.63 23.92 21.70
N ILE A 179 8.56 24.71 21.88
CA ILE A 179 7.67 24.65 23.05
C ILE A 179 6.35 23.94 22.76
N LYS A 180 6.06 23.62 21.48
CA LYS A 180 4.87 22.90 21.06
C LYS A 180 4.99 21.44 21.47
N PRO A 181 4.10 20.90 22.32
CA PRO A 181 4.19 19.51 22.73
C PRO A 181 3.90 18.56 21.55
N ALA A 182 4.58 17.41 21.53
CA ALA A 182 4.24 16.34 20.59
C ALA A 182 2.81 15.82 20.89
N PRO A 183 1.99 15.55 19.86
CA PRO A 183 0.63 15.09 20.07
C PRO A 183 0.61 13.75 20.81
N LEU A 184 -0.29 13.63 21.78
CA LEU A 184 -0.53 12.35 22.44
C LEU A 184 -1.10 11.32 21.44
N PRO A 185 -0.78 10.03 21.60
CA PRO A 185 -1.43 8.98 20.83
C PRO A 185 -2.95 9.03 21.11
N LYS A 186 -3.76 8.87 20.06
CA LYS A 186 -5.22 8.96 20.13
C LYS A 186 -5.83 7.59 19.87
N ALA A 187 -6.94 7.28 20.54
CA ALA A 187 -7.75 6.10 20.25
C ALA A 187 -9.13 6.49 19.71
N PHE A 188 -9.61 5.63 18.81
CA PHE A 188 -11.02 5.55 18.50
C PHE A 188 -11.73 4.76 19.61
N VAL A 189 -12.56 5.42 20.41
CA VAL A 189 -13.28 4.77 21.52
C VAL A 189 -14.78 5.05 21.42
N ALA A 190 -15.59 4.12 21.93
CA ALA A 190 -17.03 4.29 22.05
C ALA A 190 -17.40 4.65 23.50
N THR A 191 -17.92 5.86 23.70
CA THR A 191 -18.40 6.37 25.00
C THR A 191 -19.90 6.70 24.89
N ASP A 192 -20.52 7.09 25.99
CA ASP A 192 -21.77 7.84 25.90
C ASP A 192 -21.43 9.31 25.67
N ILE A 193 -22.33 10.03 24.99
CA ILE A 193 -22.17 11.47 24.77
C ILE A 193 -22.41 12.30 26.04
N GLY A 194 -23.07 11.71 27.05
CA GLY A 194 -23.36 12.31 28.33
C GLY A 194 -24.18 11.40 29.24
N PRO A 195 -24.64 11.92 30.39
CA PRO A 195 -25.41 11.16 31.38
C PRO A 195 -26.88 10.97 30.99
N GLU A 196 -27.40 11.78 30.07
CA GLU A 196 -28.80 11.74 29.64
C GLU A 196 -28.96 10.87 28.39
N PRO A 197 -29.95 9.96 28.36
CA PRO A 197 -30.11 9.07 27.23
C PRO A 197 -30.77 9.75 26.02
N ALA A 198 -30.41 9.31 24.81
CA ALA A 198 -31.18 9.65 23.62
C ALA A 198 -32.46 8.78 23.58
N PRO A 199 -33.65 9.38 23.39
CA PRO A 199 -34.90 8.63 23.33
C PRO A 199 -34.91 7.72 22.09
N THR A 200 -35.42 6.51 22.27
CA THR A 200 -35.58 5.53 21.17
C THR A 200 -37.06 5.40 20.87
N TYR A 201 -37.42 5.44 19.59
CA TYR A 201 -38.83 5.46 19.19
C TYR A 201 -39.16 4.29 18.28
N LEU A 202 -40.27 3.61 18.60
CA LEU A 202 -40.97 2.74 17.69
C LEU A 202 -41.96 3.58 16.87
N LEU A 203 -41.74 3.63 15.56
CA LEU A 203 -42.59 4.35 14.62
C LEU A 203 -43.54 3.39 13.93
N THR A 204 -44.85 3.60 14.10
CA THR A 204 -45.86 2.99 13.25
C THR A 204 -46.37 4.02 12.23
N ARG A 205 -47.26 3.62 11.33
CA ARG A 205 -47.88 4.54 10.37
C ARG A 205 -48.65 5.69 11.03
N THR A 206 -49.09 5.53 12.28
CA THR A 206 -49.99 6.46 12.97
C THR A 206 -49.53 6.85 14.37
N THR A 207 -48.56 6.16 14.95
CA THR A 207 -48.09 6.38 16.32
C THR A 207 -46.58 6.46 16.40
N LYS A 208 -46.11 7.22 17.39
CA LYS A 208 -44.72 7.30 17.82
C LYS A 208 -44.70 6.93 19.29
N GLU A 209 -44.20 5.75 19.62
CA GLU A 209 -44.08 5.25 21.00
C GLU A 209 -42.61 5.31 21.39
N GLU A 210 -42.31 5.89 22.56
CA GLU A 210 -40.97 5.82 23.15
C GLU A 210 -40.76 4.45 23.78
N VAL A 211 -39.60 3.84 23.52
CA VAL A 211 -39.23 2.51 23.98
C VAL A 211 -38.06 2.63 24.95
N GLU A 212 -38.30 2.22 26.20
CA GLU A 212 -37.25 2.08 27.20
C GLU A 212 -36.39 0.84 26.94
N PRO A 213 -35.13 0.80 27.43
CA PRO A 213 -34.30 -0.38 27.25
C PRO A 213 -34.89 -1.61 27.93
N SER A 214 -34.90 -2.72 27.20
CA SER A 214 -35.38 -4.01 27.67
C SER A 214 -34.55 -5.12 27.04
N PHE A 215 -34.28 -6.17 27.80
CA PHE A 215 -33.73 -7.41 27.24
C PHE A 215 -34.77 -8.10 26.35
N LEU A 216 -34.34 -9.12 25.60
CA LEU A 216 -35.25 -9.91 24.75
C LEU A 216 -36.32 -10.59 25.62
N ALA A 217 -37.60 -10.31 25.36
CA ALA A 217 -38.71 -10.87 26.12
C ALA A 217 -38.70 -12.40 26.18
N LEU A 218 -38.24 -13.07 25.12
CA LEU A 218 -38.13 -14.53 25.04
C LEU A 218 -37.22 -15.15 26.11
N LEU A 219 -36.28 -14.36 26.66
CA LEU A 219 -35.35 -14.82 27.70
C LEU A 219 -35.88 -14.58 29.11
N GLY A 220 -37.05 -13.94 29.25
CA GLY A 220 -37.73 -13.73 30.54
C GLY A 220 -36.90 -12.95 31.55
N ALA A 221 -36.00 -12.08 31.09
CA ALA A 221 -35.14 -11.30 31.97
C ALA A 221 -35.91 -10.14 32.61
N GLU A 222 -35.59 -9.87 33.88
CA GLU A 222 -36.15 -8.73 34.61
C GLU A 222 -35.80 -7.40 33.93
N PRO A 223 -36.64 -6.36 34.08
CA PRO A 223 -36.34 -5.03 33.56
C PRO A 223 -34.97 -4.52 34.07
N PRO A 224 -34.15 -3.91 33.20
CA PRO A 224 -32.84 -3.40 33.58
C PRO A 224 -32.94 -2.22 34.54
N THR A 225 -32.00 -2.12 35.48
CA THR A 225 -31.80 -0.97 36.36
C THR A 225 -30.51 -0.25 36.00
N PHE A 226 -30.51 1.08 35.99
CA PHE A 226 -29.36 1.88 35.57
C PHE A 226 -28.85 2.77 36.70
N GLU A 227 -27.53 2.91 36.79
CA GLU A 227 -26.86 3.88 37.66
C GLU A 227 -26.03 4.85 36.79
N PRO A 228 -26.62 5.98 36.34
CA PRO A 228 -25.89 6.98 35.57
C PRO A 228 -24.76 7.60 36.40
N THR A 229 -23.64 7.91 35.74
CA THR A 229 -22.57 8.75 36.30
C THR A 229 -22.58 10.12 35.63
N GLU A 230 -21.68 11.03 36.00
CA GLU A 230 -21.58 12.35 35.36
C GLU A 230 -21.36 12.31 33.84
N THR A 231 -20.85 11.19 33.31
CA THR A 231 -20.41 11.09 31.90
C THR A 231 -21.09 9.98 31.11
N THR A 232 -21.91 9.13 31.74
CA THR A 232 -22.58 8.01 31.07
C THR A 232 -23.94 7.69 31.66
N THR A 233 -24.83 7.19 30.81
CA THR A 233 -26.15 6.66 31.17
C THR A 233 -26.10 5.34 31.95
N GLY A 234 -24.97 4.62 31.92
CA GLY A 234 -24.84 3.26 32.48
C GLY A 234 -25.52 2.16 31.65
N ARG A 235 -26.29 2.51 30.61
CA ARG A 235 -27.10 1.55 29.83
C ARG A 235 -26.25 0.47 29.15
N ARG A 236 -25.16 0.85 28.47
CA ARG A 236 -24.27 -0.11 27.80
C ARG A 236 -23.58 -1.07 28.75
N THR A 237 -23.23 -0.62 29.97
CA THR A 237 -22.67 -1.48 31.02
C THR A 237 -23.67 -2.53 31.44
N VAL A 238 -24.92 -2.14 31.71
CA VAL A 238 -25.99 -3.09 32.07
C VAL A 238 -26.24 -4.12 30.97
N LEU A 239 -26.21 -3.71 29.71
CA LEU A 239 -26.31 -4.65 28.58
C LEU A 239 -25.11 -5.61 28.53
N ALA A 240 -23.89 -5.11 28.70
CA ALA A 240 -22.67 -5.92 28.70
C ALA A 240 -22.65 -6.92 29.86
N ASP A 241 -23.05 -6.50 31.06
CA ASP A 241 -23.17 -7.35 32.23
C ASP A 241 -24.18 -8.47 31.94
N TRP A 242 -25.36 -8.14 31.39
CA TRP A 242 -26.36 -9.14 31.04
C TRP A 242 -25.90 -10.14 29.97
N ILE A 243 -25.20 -9.67 28.93
CA ILE A 243 -24.57 -10.54 27.91
C ILE A 243 -23.55 -11.48 28.54
N THR A 244 -22.82 -11.03 29.56
CA THR A 244 -21.73 -11.79 30.20
C THR A 244 -22.14 -12.53 31.48
N ARG A 245 -23.44 -12.61 31.79
CA ARG A 245 -23.93 -13.47 32.88
C ARG A 245 -23.72 -14.94 32.57
N GLU A 246 -23.34 -15.71 33.58
CA GLU A 246 -23.14 -17.16 33.47
C GLU A 246 -24.44 -17.92 33.15
N ASP A 247 -25.59 -17.36 33.56
CA ASP A 247 -26.92 -17.92 33.30
C ASP A 247 -27.51 -17.46 31.95
N ASN A 248 -26.81 -16.63 31.17
CA ASN A 248 -27.24 -16.27 29.83
C ASN A 248 -27.14 -17.50 28.90
N PRO A 249 -28.26 -17.99 28.36
CA PRO A 249 -28.26 -19.24 27.61
C PRO A 249 -27.69 -19.12 26.19
N LEU A 250 -27.49 -17.91 25.67
CA LEU A 250 -27.08 -17.70 24.29
C LEU A 250 -25.61 -17.37 24.17
N SER A 251 -25.17 -16.31 24.84
CA SER A 251 -23.84 -15.72 24.63
C SER A 251 -22.69 -16.70 24.83
N THR A 252 -22.79 -17.51 25.88
CA THR A 252 -21.78 -18.52 26.24
C THR A 252 -21.72 -19.66 25.22
N ARG A 253 -22.87 -20.11 24.69
CA ARG A 253 -22.95 -21.10 23.60
C ARG A 253 -22.41 -20.54 22.29
N VAL A 254 -22.74 -19.29 22.00
CA VAL A 254 -22.28 -18.56 20.81
C VAL A 254 -20.75 -18.45 20.80
N VAL A 255 -20.14 -18.03 21.92
CA VAL A 255 -18.67 -17.96 22.06
C VAL A 255 -18.01 -19.32 21.88
N VAL A 256 -18.52 -20.37 22.56
CA VAL A 256 -17.98 -21.72 22.44
C VAL A 256 -18.14 -22.30 21.04
N ASN A 257 -19.27 -22.03 20.38
CA ASN A 257 -19.50 -22.43 19.01
C ASN A 257 -18.48 -21.80 18.04
N ARG A 258 -18.12 -20.52 18.24
CA ARG A 258 -17.09 -19.86 17.43
C ARG A 258 -15.69 -20.38 17.72
N ILE A 259 -15.37 -20.70 18.98
CA ILE A 259 -14.11 -21.38 19.32
C ILE A 259 -14.01 -22.72 18.57
N TRP A 260 -15.08 -23.50 18.57
CA TRP A 260 -15.16 -24.76 17.82
C TRP A 260 -15.02 -24.53 16.31
N GLN A 261 -15.79 -23.59 15.76
CA GLN A 261 -15.76 -23.23 14.34
C GLN A 261 -14.34 -22.87 13.86
N ARG A 262 -13.55 -22.15 14.65
CA ARG A 262 -12.16 -21.83 14.27
C ARG A 262 -11.23 -23.04 14.23
N HIS A 263 -11.56 -24.13 14.93
CA HIS A 263 -10.78 -25.38 14.95
C HIS A 263 -11.23 -26.39 13.89
N PHE A 264 -12.50 -26.38 13.48
CA PHE A 264 -13.05 -27.37 12.54
C PHE A 264 -13.58 -26.75 11.23
N GLY A 265 -13.41 -25.43 11.02
CA GLY A 265 -13.96 -24.68 9.89
C GLY A 265 -15.48 -24.44 9.96
N ARG A 266 -16.23 -25.27 10.68
CA ARG A 266 -17.69 -25.20 10.84
C ARG A 266 -18.07 -25.32 12.32
N GLY A 267 -19.02 -24.49 12.78
CA GLY A 267 -19.53 -24.55 14.15
C GLY A 267 -20.32 -25.84 14.42
N ILE A 268 -20.49 -26.18 15.71
CA ILE A 268 -21.46 -27.19 16.14
C ILE A 268 -22.86 -26.77 15.69
N VAL A 269 -23.19 -25.48 15.87
CA VAL A 269 -24.26 -24.77 15.17
C VAL A 269 -23.65 -24.18 13.90
N PRO A 270 -24.02 -24.68 12.70
CA PRO A 270 -23.48 -24.22 11.44
C PRO A 270 -23.72 -22.76 11.11
N THR A 271 -24.72 -22.13 11.72
CA THR A 271 -25.13 -20.74 11.50
C THR A 271 -24.66 -19.87 12.68
N PRO A 272 -23.40 -19.40 12.72
CA PRO A 272 -22.79 -18.81 13.91
C PRO A 272 -23.43 -17.50 14.42
N ASN A 273 -24.24 -16.83 13.59
CA ASN A 273 -25.01 -15.63 13.96
C ASN A 273 -26.52 -15.89 14.11
N ASP A 274 -26.96 -17.14 13.96
CA ASP A 274 -28.38 -17.50 14.06
C ASP A 274 -28.58 -18.90 14.66
N PHE A 275 -28.92 -18.92 15.95
CA PHE A 275 -29.28 -20.08 16.75
C PHE A 275 -30.81 -20.23 16.84
N GLY A 276 -31.56 -19.35 16.18
CA GLY A 276 -33.01 -19.36 16.11
C GLY A 276 -33.54 -20.33 15.05
N THR A 277 -34.80 -20.17 14.70
CA THR A 277 -35.57 -21.05 13.83
C THR A 277 -35.10 -20.98 12.37
N LEU A 278 -34.52 -19.85 11.95
CA LEU A 278 -33.91 -19.68 10.64
C LEU A 278 -32.51 -20.29 10.54
N GLY A 279 -31.86 -20.53 11.68
CA GLY A 279 -30.59 -21.23 11.78
C GLY A 279 -30.68 -22.74 11.61
N GLU A 280 -29.52 -23.41 11.62
CA GLU A 280 -29.44 -24.86 11.68
C GLU A 280 -29.31 -25.36 13.13
N PRO A 281 -29.98 -26.46 13.53
CA PRO A 281 -29.80 -27.03 14.85
C PRO A 281 -28.37 -27.55 15.05
N PRO A 282 -27.87 -27.56 16.30
CA PRO A 282 -26.54 -28.08 16.60
C PRO A 282 -26.39 -29.54 16.16
N SER A 283 -25.25 -29.88 15.55
CA SER A 283 -24.91 -31.27 15.22
C SER A 283 -24.77 -32.15 16.48
N HIS A 284 -24.24 -31.57 17.55
CA HIS A 284 -23.99 -32.24 18.83
C HIS A 284 -24.41 -31.33 20.01
N PRO A 285 -25.73 -31.24 20.33
CA PRO A 285 -26.24 -30.32 21.35
C PRO A 285 -25.62 -30.56 22.74
N GLU A 286 -25.50 -31.82 23.15
CA GLU A 286 -24.92 -32.18 24.45
C GLU A 286 -23.43 -31.78 24.56
N LEU A 287 -22.69 -31.86 23.45
CA LEU A 287 -21.29 -31.46 23.39
C LEU A 287 -21.15 -29.93 23.51
N LEU A 288 -22.01 -29.18 22.83
CA LEU A 288 -22.02 -27.72 22.94
C LEU A 288 -22.28 -27.31 24.40
N ASP A 289 -23.31 -27.86 25.02
CA ASP A 289 -23.65 -27.59 26.42
C ASP A 289 -22.52 -27.99 27.38
N TRP A 290 -21.88 -29.13 27.14
CA TRP A 290 -20.76 -29.59 27.95
C TRP A 290 -19.55 -28.67 27.83
N LEU A 291 -19.18 -28.28 26.62
CA LEU A 291 -18.08 -27.33 26.38
C LEU A 291 -18.38 -25.95 26.98
N THR A 292 -19.63 -25.48 26.89
CA THR A 292 -20.09 -24.24 27.52
C THR A 292 -19.94 -24.29 29.04
N ARG A 293 -20.32 -25.39 29.69
CA ARG A 293 -20.07 -25.54 31.13
C ARG A 293 -18.58 -25.52 31.46
N ARG A 294 -17.74 -26.21 30.69
CA ARG A 294 -16.27 -26.17 30.89
C ARG A 294 -15.70 -24.77 30.72
N PHE A 295 -16.22 -23.99 29.77
CA PHE A 295 -15.83 -22.61 29.57
C PHE A 295 -16.11 -21.74 30.81
N LEU A 296 -17.31 -21.88 31.39
CA LEU A 296 -17.72 -21.18 32.61
C LEU A 296 -16.93 -21.64 33.85
N GLU A 297 -16.79 -22.95 34.07
CA GLU A 297 -16.01 -23.53 35.19
C GLU A 297 -14.55 -23.06 35.22
N ASN A 298 -13.99 -22.71 34.06
CA ASN A 298 -12.63 -22.19 33.93
C ASN A 298 -12.54 -20.65 34.00
N GLY A 299 -13.60 -19.97 34.42
CA GLY A 299 -13.65 -18.52 34.58
C GLY A 299 -13.49 -17.77 33.26
N TRP A 300 -14.23 -18.19 32.23
CA TRP A 300 -14.29 -17.53 30.92
C TRP A 300 -12.94 -17.47 30.16
N LYS A 301 -12.00 -18.36 30.49
CA LYS A 301 -10.71 -18.45 29.81
C LYS A 301 -10.82 -19.30 28.54
N PHE A 302 -10.34 -18.76 27.41
CA PHE A 302 -10.38 -19.48 26.13
C PHE A 302 -9.36 -20.62 26.07
N LYS A 303 -8.16 -20.43 26.66
CA LYS A 303 -7.05 -21.40 26.59
C LYS A 303 -7.42 -22.81 27.07
N PRO A 304 -8.09 -23.01 28.23
CA PRO A 304 -8.54 -24.34 28.66
C PRO A 304 -9.45 -25.03 27.66
N VAL A 305 -10.40 -24.31 27.04
CA VAL A 305 -11.32 -24.86 26.04
C VAL A 305 -10.57 -25.24 24.76
N HIS A 306 -9.66 -24.40 24.29
CA HIS A 306 -8.78 -24.74 23.16
C HIS A 306 -7.96 -25.99 23.44
N ALA A 307 -7.33 -26.09 24.62
CA ALA A 307 -6.55 -27.27 25.00
C ALA A 307 -7.42 -28.54 25.05
N LEU A 308 -8.66 -28.43 25.53
CA LEU A 308 -9.60 -29.55 25.58
C LEU A 308 -9.96 -30.06 24.18
N ILE A 309 -10.25 -29.13 23.25
CA ILE A 309 -10.54 -29.45 21.85
C ILE A 309 -9.31 -30.07 21.18
N MET A 310 -8.15 -29.41 21.26
CA MET A 310 -6.93 -29.81 20.56
C MET A 310 -6.35 -31.15 21.05
N ASN A 311 -6.61 -31.53 22.30
CA ASN A 311 -6.21 -32.84 22.84
C ASN A 311 -7.26 -33.94 22.64
N SER A 312 -8.43 -33.62 22.10
CA SER A 312 -9.48 -34.60 21.83
C SER A 312 -9.05 -35.61 20.76
N ALA A 313 -9.72 -36.77 20.73
CA ALA A 313 -9.53 -37.73 19.64
C ALA A 313 -10.05 -37.16 18.31
N ALA A 314 -11.13 -36.38 18.33
CA ALA A 314 -11.75 -35.78 17.15
C ALA A 314 -10.82 -34.79 16.44
N TYR A 315 -10.18 -33.87 17.18
CA TYR A 315 -9.25 -32.90 16.58
C TYR A 315 -7.98 -33.55 16.02
N ARG A 316 -7.53 -34.66 16.63
CA ARG A 316 -6.30 -35.38 16.22
C ARG A 316 -6.53 -36.40 15.09
N GLN A 317 -7.73 -36.45 14.51
CA GLN A 317 -7.97 -37.26 13.31
C GLN A 317 -7.21 -36.68 12.12
N THR A 318 -6.94 -37.49 11.10
CA THR A 318 -6.35 -37.01 9.84
C THR A 318 -7.44 -36.58 8.86
N ALA A 319 -7.18 -35.54 8.08
CA ALA A 319 -7.95 -35.14 6.92
C ALA A 319 -7.52 -35.89 5.64
N ARG A 320 -6.42 -36.65 5.66
CA ARG A 320 -5.91 -37.43 4.50
C ARG A 320 -6.69 -38.72 4.23
N ARG A 321 -7.63 -39.07 5.10
CA ARG A 321 -8.47 -40.26 4.94
C ARG A 321 -9.56 -39.97 3.92
N GLU A 322 -9.46 -40.58 2.74
CA GLU A 322 -10.52 -40.48 1.73
C GLU A 322 -11.84 -41.15 2.19
N PRO A 323 -13.01 -40.54 1.94
CA PRO A 323 -14.30 -41.13 2.29
C PRO A 323 -14.57 -42.39 1.49
N THR A 324 -15.08 -43.44 2.13
CA THR A 324 -15.66 -44.57 1.41
C THR A 324 -17.02 -44.19 0.81
N GLU A 325 -17.52 -44.97 -0.15
CA GLU A 325 -18.85 -44.75 -0.73
C GLU A 325 -19.96 -44.77 0.35
N THR A 326 -19.80 -45.58 1.40
CA THR A 326 -20.76 -45.66 2.50
C THR A 326 -20.79 -44.37 3.30
N GLU A 327 -19.61 -43.83 3.65
CA GLU A 327 -19.49 -42.58 4.41
C GLU A 327 -19.98 -41.37 3.62
N SER A 328 -19.62 -41.30 2.33
CA SER A 328 -20.11 -40.25 1.42
C SER A 328 -21.63 -40.24 1.27
N LYS A 329 -22.30 -41.40 1.43
CA LYS A 329 -23.78 -41.48 1.41
C LYS A 329 -24.39 -41.18 2.77
N ALA A 330 -23.76 -41.64 3.86
CA ALA A 330 -24.32 -41.51 5.21
C ALA A 330 -24.13 -40.11 5.81
N ASP A 331 -22.98 -39.49 5.58
CA ASP A 331 -22.63 -38.15 6.09
C ASP A 331 -21.71 -37.42 5.09
N PRO A 332 -22.26 -36.99 3.93
CA PRO A 332 -21.50 -36.34 2.86
C PRO A 332 -20.77 -35.07 3.31
N THR A 333 -21.25 -34.43 4.37
CA THR A 333 -20.69 -33.16 4.88
C THR A 333 -19.71 -33.34 6.04
N ASN A 334 -19.42 -34.58 6.44
CA ASN A 334 -18.63 -34.90 7.63
C ASN A 334 -19.15 -34.18 8.90
N ARG A 335 -20.47 -34.07 9.05
CA ARG A 335 -21.17 -33.45 10.18
C ARG A 335 -20.90 -34.20 11.49
N LEU A 336 -20.64 -35.50 11.42
CA LEU A 336 -20.36 -36.37 12.57
C LEU A 336 -18.86 -36.48 12.91
N LEU A 337 -17.97 -35.82 12.15
CA LEU A 337 -16.53 -35.74 12.42
C LEU A 337 -15.85 -37.11 12.57
N TRP A 338 -16.10 -37.99 11.59
CA TRP A 338 -15.45 -39.30 11.47
C TRP A 338 -14.09 -39.22 10.75
N ARG A 339 -13.75 -38.04 10.22
CA ARG A 339 -12.40 -37.59 9.82
C ARG A 339 -12.23 -36.11 10.19
N TYR A 340 -10.99 -35.61 10.19
CA TYR A 340 -10.78 -34.15 10.27
C TYR A 340 -11.26 -33.50 8.96
N PRO A 341 -12.03 -32.39 9.02
CA PRO A 341 -12.47 -31.68 7.82
C PRO A 341 -11.29 -30.94 7.18
N PRO A 342 -10.97 -31.17 5.89
CA PRO A 342 -9.97 -30.37 5.20
C PRO A 342 -10.33 -28.88 5.28
N GLN A 343 -9.41 -28.06 5.79
CA GLN A 343 -9.66 -26.63 6.00
C GLN A 343 -8.64 -25.80 5.22
N ARG A 344 -9.12 -24.94 4.32
CA ARG A 344 -8.25 -23.99 3.63
C ARG A 344 -7.72 -22.94 4.62
N LEU A 345 -6.46 -22.57 4.50
CA LEU A 345 -5.88 -21.45 5.22
C LEU A 345 -6.62 -20.14 4.86
N ASP A 346 -6.88 -19.31 5.86
CA ASP A 346 -7.39 -17.94 5.68
C ASP A 346 -6.34 -17.07 4.95
N ALA A 347 -6.77 -15.95 4.35
CA ALA A 347 -5.88 -15.04 3.62
C ALA A 347 -4.64 -14.61 4.42
N GLU A 348 -4.84 -14.26 5.69
CA GLU A 348 -3.77 -13.91 6.63
C GLU A 348 -2.82 -15.09 6.89
N GLU A 349 -3.36 -16.31 6.97
CA GLU A 349 -2.60 -17.53 7.24
C GLU A 349 -1.79 -17.96 6.01
N VAL A 350 -2.33 -17.85 4.79
CA VAL A 350 -1.58 -18.11 3.55
C VAL A 350 -0.37 -17.18 3.46
N ARG A 351 -0.59 -15.87 3.68
CA ARG A 351 0.48 -14.88 3.62
C ARG A 351 1.54 -15.12 4.71
N ASP A 352 1.11 -15.34 5.95
CA ASP A 352 2.01 -15.57 7.08
C ASP A 352 2.76 -16.90 6.97
N ALA A 353 2.12 -17.96 6.42
CA ALA A 353 2.76 -19.24 6.15
C ALA A 353 3.88 -19.08 5.12
N MET A 354 3.67 -18.34 4.03
CA MET A 354 4.73 -18.10 3.05
C MET A 354 5.94 -17.37 3.66
N LEU A 355 5.71 -16.42 4.57
CA LEU A 355 6.78 -15.74 5.31
C LEU A 355 7.48 -16.69 6.30
N ALA A 356 6.72 -17.54 7.00
CA ALA A 356 7.25 -18.49 7.96
C ALA A 356 8.12 -19.57 7.28
N VAL A 357 7.66 -20.11 6.15
CA VAL A 357 8.37 -21.13 5.36
C VAL A 357 9.60 -20.54 4.68
N SER A 358 9.51 -19.34 4.13
CA SER A 358 10.67 -18.66 3.53
C SER A 358 11.68 -18.14 4.57
N GLY A 359 11.33 -18.12 5.86
CA GLY A 359 12.22 -17.73 6.95
C GLY A 359 12.33 -16.22 7.17
N GLU A 360 11.40 -15.45 6.62
CA GLU A 360 11.43 -13.99 6.73
C GLU A 360 10.53 -13.45 7.84
N LEU A 361 9.58 -14.24 8.33
CA LEU A 361 8.56 -13.76 9.26
C LEU A 361 9.17 -13.06 10.48
N SER A 362 8.98 -11.75 10.54
CA SER A 362 9.41 -10.89 11.64
C SER A 362 8.34 -10.87 12.73
N GLN A 363 8.69 -11.44 13.88
CA GLN A 363 7.85 -11.42 15.07
C GLN A 363 8.00 -10.08 15.80
N ARG A 364 6.86 -9.47 16.13
CA ARG A 364 6.76 -8.30 17.00
C ARG A 364 5.46 -8.39 17.79
N GLU A 365 5.42 -7.77 18.96
CA GLU A 365 4.24 -7.76 19.83
C GLU A 365 3.29 -6.59 19.53
N GLY A 366 3.79 -5.49 18.96
CA GLY A 366 3.00 -4.30 18.66
C GLY A 366 3.70 -3.31 17.74
N GLY A 367 3.17 -2.09 17.67
CA GLY A 367 3.71 -0.98 16.87
C GLY A 367 2.88 -0.64 15.62
N ASP A 368 3.32 0.39 14.89
CA ASP A 368 2.59 0.96 13.76
C ASP A 368 2.31 -0.04 12.65
N SER A 369 1.15 0.10 11.99
CA SER A 369 0.80 -0.70 10.82
C SER A 369 1.86 -0.59 9.73
N VAL A 370 2.14 -1.69 9.03
CA VAL A 370 3.15 -1.77 7.98
C VAL A 370 2.54 -1.96 6.60
N SER A 371 3.34 -1.75 5.55
CA SER A 371 2.98 -2.12 4.18
C SER A 371 2.69 -3.62 4.07
N GLY A 372 1.81 -4.02 3.15
CA GLY A 372 1.57 -5.43 2.81
C GLY A 372 2.82 -6.19 2.35
N THR A 373 3.83 -5.47 1.85
CA THR A 373 5.13 -6.03 1.44
C THR A 373 6.10 -6.29 2.59
N ALA A 374 5.80 -5.82 3.81
CA ALA A 374 6.69 -6.00 4.96
C ALA A 374 6.64 -7.44 5.50
N PRO A 375 7.76 -7.98 6.02
CA PRO A 375 7.81 -9.37 6.47
C PRO A 375 7.14 -9.62 7.83
N ASN A 376 6.25 -8.74 8.28
CA ASN A 376 5.51 -8.91 9.53
C ASN A 376 4.23 -9.73 9.31
N ARG A 377 3.71 -10.29 10.42
CA ARG A 377 2.41 -10.95 10.44
C ARG A 377 1.30 -10.07 9.86
N SER A 378 0.35 -10.69 9.18
CA SER A 378 -0.74 -10.03 8.47
C SER A 378 -1.63 -9.17 9.37
N ILE A 379 -1.68 -9.45 10.68
CA ILE A 379 -2.35 -8.61 11.68
C ILE A 379 -1.81 -7.17 11.73
N PHE A 380 -0.57 -6.96 11.31
CA PHE A 380 0.09 -5.66 11.28
C PHE A 380 -0.02 -4.95 9.93
N VAL A 381 -0.53 -5.62 8.90
CA VAL A 381 -0.66 -5.03 7.57
C VAL A 381 -1.74 -3.96 7.59
N LYS A 382 -1.40 -2.79 7.03
CA LYS A 382 -2.30 -1.65 6.95
C LYS A 382 -3.52 -1.99 6.08
N LYS A 383 -4.71 -1.96 6.68
CA LYS A 383 -5.98 -2.15 5.95
C LYS A 383 -6.44 -0.83 5.33
N MET A 384 -6.39 -0.74 4.00
CA MET A 384 -6.87 0.42 3.24
C MET A 384 -8.13 0.04 2.46
N ARG A 385 -9.29 0.64 2.81
CA ARG A 385 -10.59 0.28 2.22
C ARG A 385 -10.63 0.40 0.69
N ASN A 386 -9.97 1.41 0.12
CA ASN A 386 -9.99 1.68 -1.33
C ASN A 386 -8.81 1.06 -2.09
N ARG A 387 -7.87 0.43 -1.39
CA ARG A 387 -6.68 -0.19 -1.98
C ARG A 387 -6.26 -1.36 -1.08
N PRO A 388 -7.05 -2.44 -1.06
CA PRO A 388 -6.73 -3.59 -0.23
C PRO A 388 -5.38 -4.20 -0.65
N ASP A 389 -4.74 -4.90 0.28
CA ASP A 389 -3.55 -5.68 -0.05
C ASP A 389 -3.91 -6.79 -1.06
N GLU A 390 -3.04 -7.00 -2.05
CA GLU A 390 -3.32 -7.91 -3.17
C GLU A 390 -3.44 -9.36 -2.71
N MET A 391 -2.54 -9.83 -1.85
CA MET A 391 -2.59 -11.19 -1.31
C MET A 391 -3.79 -11.39 -0.39
N LEU A 392 -4.03 -10.45 0.53
CA LEU A 392 -5.17 -10.57 1.43
C LEU A 392 -6.51 -10.53 0.67
N SER A 393 -6.65 -9.61 -0.28
CA SER A 393 -7.86 -9.51 -1.11
C SER A 393 -8.05 -10.72 -2.02
N GLY A 394 -6.96 -11.24 -2.60
CA GLY A 394 -7.01 -12.41 -3.48
C GLY A 394 -7.54 -13.66 -2.77
N PHE A 395 -7.23 -13.83 -1.49
CA PHE A 395 -7.62 -14.98 -0.67
C PHE A 395 -8.85 -14.73 0.21
N ASP A 396 -9.74 -13.83 -0.21
CA ASP A 396 -11.04 -13.60 0.43
C ASP A 396 -10.96 -13.00 1.86
N ALA A 397 -9.95 -12.16 2.15
CA ALA A 397 -9.94 -11.43 3.41
C ALA A 397 -11.22 -10.60 3.58
N PRO A 398 -11.82 -10.54 4.79
CA PRO A 398 -13.02 -9.76 5.05
C PRO A 398 -12.80 -8.29 4.69
N LEU A 399 -13.81 -7.72 4.04
CA LEU A 399 -13.76 -6.36 3.51
C LEU A 399 -13.67 -5.28 4.61
N GLY A 400 -14.01 -5.64 5.85
CA GLY A 400 -13.82 -4.79 7.02
C GLY A 400 -14.84 -3.65 7.16
N PHE A 401 -15.97 -3.74 6.47
CA PHE A 401 -17.10 -2.81 6.61
C PHE A 401 -18.42 -3.48 7.02
N GLU A 402 -18.45 -4.82 7.10
CA GLU A 402 -19.57 -5.63 7.56
C GLU A 402 -19.06 -6.70 8.53
N SER A 403 -19.94 -7.14 9.44
CA SER A 403 -19.67 -8.28 10.32
C SER A 403 -19.59 -9.57 9.50
N ALA A 404 -18.49 -10.31 9.63
CA ALA A 404 -18.27 -11.58 8.96
C ALA A 404 -18.16 -12.69 10.00
N SER A 405 -19.23 -13.47 10.17
CA SER A 405 -19.29 -14.59 11.10
C SER A 405 -18.62 -15.86 10.57
N GLU A 406 -18.43 -15.92 9.25
CA GLU A 406 -17.71 -16.97 8.55
C GLU A 406 -16.68 -16.37 7.60
N ARG A 407 -15.60 -17.11 7.35
CA ARG A 407 -14.62 -16.75 6.32
C ARG A 407 -15.03 -17.45 5.04
N ILE A 408 -15.36 -16.66 4.02
CA ILE A 408 -15.65 -17.21 2.69
C ILE A 408 -14.33 -17.77 2.14
N ALA A 409 -14.38 -19.01 1.63
CA ALA A 409 -13.27 -19.61 0.92
C ALA A 409 -13.69 -19.88 -0.52
N THR A 410 -13.31 -18.99 -1.44
CA THR A 410 -13.51 -19.22 -2.87
C THR A 410 -12.34 -19.99 -3.45
N THR A 411 -12.56 -20.73 -4.54
CA THR A 411 -11.47 -21.30 -5.35
C THR A 411 -11.60 -20.68 -6.73
N THR A 412 -10.74 -19.70 -7.03
CA THR A 412 -10.80 -18.97 -8.30
C THR A 412 -9.51 -19.13 -9.10
N PRO A 413 -9.58 -19.06 -10.44
CA PRO A 413 -8.38 -19.00 -11.27
C PRO A 413 -7.47 -17.82 -10.92
N VAL A 414 -8.04 -16.70 -10.46
CA VAL A 414 -7.28 -15.50 -10.06
C VAL A 414 -6.37 -15.78 -8.87
N GLN A 415 -6.83 -16.52 -7.86
CA GLN A 415 -5.99 -16.95 -6.73
C GLN A 415 -4.82 -17.81 -7.20
N SER A 416 -5.07 -18.74 -8.12
CA SER A 416 -4.03 -19.61 -8.67
C SER A 416 -3.02 -18.80 -9.49
N LEU A 417 -3.49 -17.88 -10.34
CA LEU A 417 -2.62 -17.00 -11.12
C LEU A 417 -1.82 -16.05 -10.24
N LEU A 418 -2.37 -15.59 -9.11
CA LEU A 418 -1.69 -14.78 -8.12
C LEU A 418 -0.56 -15.56 -7.42
N LEU A 419 -0.78 -16.84 -7.08
CA LEU A 419 0.28 -17.68 -6.52
C LEU A 419 1.36 -18.01 -7.54
N VAL A 420 0.97 -18.28 -8.79
CA VAL A 420 1.91 -18.67 -9.85
C VAL A 420 2.75 -17.50 -10.31
N ASN A 421 2.13 -16.34 -10.57
CA ASN A 421 2.79 -15.21 -11.24
C ASN A 421 3.00 -13.98 -10.33
N GLY A 422 2.39 -13.94 -9.16
CA GLY A 422 2.48 -12.79 -8.27
C GLY A 422 3.88 -12.61 -7.68
N GLU A 423 4.35 -11.36 -7.67
CA GLU A 423 5.69 -11.02 -7.13
C GLU A 423 5.86 -11.50 -5.69
N TRP A 424 4.80 -11.45 -4.87
CA TRP A 424 4.84 -11.94 -3.50
C TRP A 424 5.30 -13.40 -3.44
N SER A 425 4.58 -14.29 -4.12
CA SER A 425 4.82 -15.74 -4.14
C SER A 425 6.18 -16.08 -4.75
N LEU A 426 6.56 -15.40 -5.84
CA LEU A 426 7.86 -15.59 -6.49
C LEU A 426 9.03 -15.19 -5.58
N ASN A 427 8.92 -14.05 -4.89
CA ASN A 427 9.93 -13.61 -3.93
C ASN A 427 10.03 -14.56 -2.73
N ARG A 428 8.89 -15.12 -2.27
CA ARG A 428 8.85 -16.13 -1.19
C ARG A 428 9.48 -17.44 -1.59
N SER A 429 9.26 -17.88 -2.82
CA SER A 429 9.91 -19.06 -3.38
C SER A 429 11.43 -18.88 -3.44
N ARG A 430 11.89 -17.71 -3.91
CA ARG A 430 13.32 -17.37 -3.97
C ARG A 430 13.98 -17.38 -2.58
N SER A 431 13.33 -16.81 -1.57
CA SER A 431 13.91 -16.76 -0.23
C SER A 431 13.80 -18.10 0.49
N PHE A 432 12.78 -18.90 0.19
CA PHE A 432 12.71 -20.28 0.65
C PHE A 432 13.88 -21.11 0.07
N ALA A 433 14.19 -20.95 -1.21
CA ALA A 433 15.37 -21.57 -1.82
C ALA A 433 16.68 -21.12 -1.15
N LYS A 434 16.84 -19.82 -0.86
CA LYS A 434 17.98 -19.30 -0.08
C LYS A 434 18.10 -20.00 1.27
N ARG A 435 16.99 -20.13 1.98
CA ARG A 435 16.93 -20.78 3.29
C ARG A 435 17.32 -22.25 3.22
N LEU A 436 16.85 -22.98 2.22
CA LEU A 436 17.16 -24.41 2.04
C LEU A 436 18.62 -24.64 1.65
N LEU A 437 19.16 -23.78 0.79
CA LEU A 437 20.54 -23.92 0.33
C LEU A 437 21.53 -23.49 1.42
N ALA A 438 21.31 -22.40 2.17
CA ALA A 438 22.15 -21.99 3.30
C ALA A 438 23.68 -22.09 3.03
N ASN A 439 24.12 -21.65 1.84
CA ASN A 439 25.50 -21.74 1.29
C ASN A 439 25.93 -23.10 0.70
N LYS A 440 25.04 -24.09 0.61
CA LYS A 440 25.27 -25.33 -0.15
C LYS A 440 25.22 -25.03 -1.65
N GLN A 441 26.11 -25.68 -2.41
CA GLN A 441 26.11 -25.63 -3.88
C GLN A 441 25.15 -26.65 -4.53
N GLN A 442 24.63 -27.60 -3.74
CA GLN A 442 23.69 -28.63 -4.19
C GLN A 442 22.60 -28.84 -3.14
N VAL A 443 21.44 -29.30 -3.60
CA VAL A 443 20.35 -29.76 -2.73
C VAL A 443 20.53 -31.25 -2.44
N ASP A 444 20.33 -31.65 -1.19
CA ASP A 444 20.39 -33.04 -0.74
C ASP A 444 19.02 -33.53 -0.24
N ALA A 445 18.91 -34.83 -0.01
CA ALA A 445 17.68 -35.45 0.49
C ALA A 445 17.19 -34.82 1.81
N ASP A 446 18.11 -34.38 2.68
CA ASP A 446 17.76 -33.76 3.95
C ASP A 446 17.22 -32.34 3.78
N ALA A 447 17.70 -31.58 2.80
CA ALA A 447 17.10 -30.31 2.41
C ALA A 447 15.68 -30.50 1.87
N ILE A 448 15.42 -31.56 1.09
CA ILE A 448 14.05 -31.89 0.63
C ILE A 448 13.15 -32.27 1.80
N ARG A 449 13.59 -33.15 2.70
CA ARG A 449 12.84 -33.50 3.92
C ARG A 449 12.55 -32.26 4.75
N THR A 450 13.50 -31.34 4.86
CA THR A 450 13.32 -30.07 5.54
C THR A 450 12.29 -29.20 4.84
N ALA A 451 12.31 -29.13 3.51
CA ALA A 451 11.33 -28.37 2.72
C ALA A 451 9.90 -28.86 2.97
N TYR A 452 9.68 -30.18 2.98
CA TYR A 452 8.37 -30.80 3.27
C TYR A 452 7.92 -30.53 4.71
N ARG A 453 8.81 -30.63 5.70
CA ARG A 453 8.48 -30.30 7.10
C ARG A 453 8.08 -28.84 7.26
N LEU A 454 8.78 -27.93 6.58
CA LEU A 454 8.48 -26.51 6.64
C LEU A 454 7.18 -26.17 5.89
N ALA A 455 6.98 -26.68 4.68
CA ALA A 455 5.83 -26.37 3.83
C ALA A 455 4.54 -27.09 4.25
N TYR A 456 4.64 -28.37 4.63
CA TYR A 456 3.48 -29.26 4.85
C TYR A 456 3.36 -29.79 6.27
N CYS A 457 4.26 -29.41 7.18
CA CYS A 457 4.25 -29.85 8.58
C CYS A 457 4.25 -31.38 8.77
N ARG A 458 4.84 -32.13 7.82
CA ARG A 458 5.02 -33.59 7.89
C ARG A 458 6.33 -34.03 7.27
N ASP A 459 6.70 -35.29 7.51
CA ASP A 459 7.80 -35.93 6.81
C ASP A 459 7.43 -36.25 5.36
N SER A 460 8.42 -36.14 4.46
CA SER A 460 8.33 -36.67 3.10
C SER A 460 8.60 -38.17 3.10
N SER A 461 7.88 -38.90 2.27
CA SER A 461 8.24 -40.28 1.89
C SER A 461 9.53 -40.30 1.07
N ASP A 462 10.19 -41.46 1.00
CA ASP A 462 11.39 -41.60 0.16
C ASP A 462 11.07 -41.41 -1.33
N ALA A 463 9.87 -41.78 -1.79
CA ALA A 463 9.41 -41.53 -3.15
C ALA A 463 9.34 -40.03 -3.46
N GLU A 464 8.72 -39.24 -2.57
CA GLU A 464 8.65 -37.78 -2.72
C GLU A 464 10.03 -37.11 -2.71
N VAL A 465 10.98 -37.65 -1.93
CA VAL A 465 12.36 -37.18 -1.95
C VAL A 465 13.01 -37.46 -3.32
N GLN A 466 12.86 -38.67 -3.85
CA GLN A 466 13.39 -39.01 -5.17
C GLN A 466 12.75 -38.16 -6.27
N ASP A 467 11.44 -37.99 -6.25
CA ASP A 467 10.70 -37.18 -7.22
C ASP A 467 11.11 -35.71 -7.17
N ALA A 468 11.30 -35.14 -5.98
CA ALA A 468 11.77 -33.77 -5.83
C ALA A 468 13.21 -33.58 -6.32
N LEU A 469 14.12 -34.52 -6.01
CA LEU A 469 15.49 -34.49 -6.51
C LEU A 469 15.53 -34.64 -8.03
N ALA A 470 14.73 -35.55 -8.59
CA ALA A 470 14.59 -35.73 -10.04
C ALA A 470 13.99 -34.49 -10.70
N PHE A 471 12.99 -33.85 -10.09
CA PHE A 471 12.42 -32.59 -10.56
C PHE A 471 13.51 -31.50 -10.59
N ILE A 472 14.23 -31.28 -9.49
CA ILE A 472 15.26 -30.24 -9.41
C ILE A 472 16.40 -30.51 -10.40
N ALA A 473 16.83 -31.76 -10.57
CA ALA A 473 17.81 -32.13 -11.58
C ALA A 473 17.29 -31.83 -12.99
N SER A 474 16.06 -32.25 -13.31
CA SER A 474 15.44 -31.98 -14.62
C SER A 474 15.25 -30.49 -14.88
N GLN A 475 14.94 -29.69 -13.85
CA GLN A 475 14.83 -28.24 -13.97
C GLN A 475 16.21 -27.62 -14.14
N ALA A 476 17.21 -28.00 -13.34
CA ALA A 476 18.57 -27.50 -13.48
C ALA A 476 19.17 -27.82 -14.85
N ASP A 477 18.84 -29.00 -15.38
CA ASP A 477 19.11 -29.37 -16.76
C ASP A 477 18.40 -28.40 -17.67
N ARG A 478 17.05 -28.29 -17.67
CA ARG A 478 16.22 -27.37 -18.48
C ARG A 478 16.66 -25.90 -18.43
N ILE A 479 17.17 -25.46 -17.29
CA ILE A 479 17.71 -24.12 -17.07
C ILE A 479 19.03 -23.92 -17.85
N ASN A 480 19.53 -24.94 -18.58
CA ASN A 480 20.19 -24.85 -19.90
C ASN A 480 20.53 -26.24 -20.54
N PRO A 481 19.71 -26.78 -21.49
CA PRO A 481 20.18 -27.56 -22.64
C PRO A 481 19.16 -27.49 -23.82
N ALA A 482 19.27 -26.60 -24.80
CA ALA A 482 20.08 -26.81 -25.99
C ALA A 482 20.18 -25.51 -26.82
N PRO A 483 21.18 -25.39 -27.71
CA PRO A 483 21.22 -24.41 -28.79
C PRO A 483 20.11 -24.53 -29.86
N GLU A 484 19.16 -25.46 -29.71
CA GLU A 484 18.09 -25.71 -30.68
C GLU A 484 16.74 -25.75 -29.93
N GLU A 485 15.73 -25.08 -30.50
CA GLU A 485 14.40 -24.79 -29.93
C GLU A 485 14.29 -23.57 -28.99
N GLN A 486 14.74 -22.42 -29.49
CA GLN A 486 14.15 -21.12 -29.14
C GLN A 486 12.77 -20.99 -29.78
N ALA A 487 11.73 -21.45 -29.10
CA ALA A 487 10.38 -20.93 -29.31
C ALA A 487 10.27 -19.55 -28.61
N ALA A 488 10.64 -18.51 -29.37
CA ALA A 488 10.15 -17.13 -29.25
C ALA A 488 10.08 -16.50 -27.84
N VAL A 489 11.20 -16.47 -27.11
CA VAL A 489 11.64 -15.16 -26.62
C VAL A 489 12.46 -14.59 -27.76
N GLU A 490 12.12 -13.41 -28.26
CA GLU A 490 13.04 -12.63 -29.09
C GLU A 490 14.31 -12.41 -28.26
N VAL A 491 15.26 -13.33 -28.36
CA VAL A 491 16.66 -12.98 -28.22
C VAL A 491 16.83 -11.87 -29.25
N LYS A 492 17.10 -10.64 -28.81
CA LYS A 492 17.41 -9.49 -29.68
C LYS A 492 18.78 -9.71 -30.37
N PHE A 493 18.92 -10.85 -31.04
CA PHE A 493 19.90 -11.31 -32.02
C PHE A 493 21.20 -11.99 -31.53
N PRO A 494 21.50 -13.21 -32.01
CA PRO A 494 22.62 -14.08 -31.62
C PRO A 494 24.01 -13.71 -32.20
N ASN A 495 24.17 -12.54 -32.83
CA ASN A 495 25.41 -12.10 -33.50
C ASN A 495 25.98 -10.81 -32.89
N GLU A 496 26.00 -10.71 -31.56
CA GLU A 496 26.09 -9.43 -30.84
C GLU A 496 27.43 -8.68 -30.99
N ASN A 497 27.40 -7.58 -31.75
CA ASN A 497 28.40 -6.51 -31.70
C ASN A 497 27.79 -5.17 -31.21
N GLY A 498 26.66 -5.18 -30.49
CA GLY A 498 26.06 -3.94 -29.94
C GLY A 498 25.60 -2.88 -30.96
N LEU A 499 25.79 -3.09 -32.27
CA LEU A 499 25.49 -2.14 -33.34
C LEU A 499 24.39 -2.68 -34.27
N ARG A 500 23.40 -1.85 -34.63
CA ARG A 500 22.29 -2.21 -35.54
C ARG A 500 22.17 -1.29 -36.73
N PRO A 501 21.62 -1.71 -37.87
CA PRO A 501 21.28 -0.79 -38.95
C PRO A 501 20.33 0.33 -38.50
N VAL A 502 20.67 1.60 -38.80
CA VAL A 502 19.80 2.78 -38.53
C VAL A 502 18.42 2.61 -39.14
N ALA A 503 18.34 2.01 -40.33
CA ALA A 503 17.10 1.78 -41.05
C ALA A 503 16.05 0.95 -40.26
N GLN A 504 16.46 0.21 -39.22
CA GLN A 504 15.53 -0.63 -38.46
C GLN A 504 14.54 0.21 -37.63
N HIS A 505 15.00 1.31 -37.01
CA HIS A 505 14.18 2.08 -36.08
C HIS A 505 14.23 3.60 -36.27
N PHE A 506 15.15 4.10 -37.11
CA PHE A 506 15.35 5.52 -37.37
C PHE A 506 15.21 5.86 -38.86
N ALA A 507 14.51 5.02 -39.64
CA ALA A 507 14.29 5.26 -41.08
C ALA A 507 13.58 6.60 -41.36
N SER A 508 12.74 7.08 -40.44
CA SER A 508 12.03 8.37 -40.53
C SER A 508 12.90 9.56 -40.14
N ALA A 509 14.04 9.36 -39.47
CA ALA A 509 14.91 10.41 -38.95
C ALA A 509 15.90 10.91 -40.03
N GLN A 510 15.37 11.51 -41.10
CA GLN A 510 16.16 12.08 -42.18
C GLN A 510 16.79 13.43 -41.78
N ASN A 511 17.91 13.80 -42.42
CA ASN A 511 18.60 15.09 -42.25
C ASN A 511 19.26 15.38 -40.88
N LEU A 512 19.38 14.39 -39.99
CA LEU A 512 20.10 14.53 -38.70
C LEU A 512 21.53 13.97 -38.74
N GLY A 513 22.08 13.72 -39.93
CA GLY A 513 23.44 13.20 -40.13
C GLY A 513 23.72 11.90 -39.37
N LEU A 514 22.75 10.96 -39.35
CA LEU A 514 22.92 9.67 -38.69
C LEU A 514 23.92 8.79 -39.46
N GLY A 515 24.66 7.96 -38.74
CA GLY A 515 25.52 6.93 -39.34
C GLY A 515 24.71 5.79 -39.98
N PRO A 516 25.35 4.75 -40.56
CA PRO A 516 24.65 3.57 -41.03
C PRO A 516 24.19 2.65 -39.89
N LYS A 517 24.70 2.83 -38.66
CA LYS A 517 24.39 2.02 -37.48
C LYS A 517 23.90 2.84 -36.27
N THR A 518 23.24 2.17 -35.32
CA THR A 518 22.88 2.65 -33.99
C THR A 518 23.52 1.76 -32.94
N LEU A 519 23.87 2.35 -31.80
CA LEU A 519 24.30 1.64 -30.61
C LEU A 519 23.08 1.18 -29.81
N TRP A 520 23.06 -0.08 -29.38
CA TRP A 520 22.06 -0.58 -28.45
C TRP A 520 22.65 -0.70 -27.05
N LEU A 521 22.10 0.05 -26.10
CA LEU A 521 22.43 -0.03 -24.68
C LEU A 521 21.40 -0.90 -23.98
N GLN A 522 21.88 -1.94 -23.30
CA GLN A 522 21.00 -2.97 -22.73
C GLN A 522 21.43 -3.27 -21.28
N PRO A 523 20.54 -3.06 -20.30
CA PRO A 523 20.74 -3.49 -18.92
C PRO A 523 21.08 -4.98 -18.84
N ASP A 524 21.97 -5.34 -17.89
CA ASP A 524 22.39 -6.72 -17.62
C ASP A 524 23.08 -7.46 -18.78
N SER A 525 23.44 -6.72 -19.84
CA SER A 525 24.23 -7.23 -20.96
C SER A 525 25.70 -6.79 -20.86
N ARG A 526 26.53 -7.36 -21.72
CA ARG A 526 27.92 -6.89 -21.90
C ARG A 526 28.00 -5.51 -22.57
N PHE A 527 26.88 -4.96 -23.05
CA PHE A 527 26.73 -3.66 -23.73
C PHE A 527 25.86 -2.68 -22.91
N GLU A 528 26.04 -2.65 -21.59
CA GLU A 528 25.23 -1.80 -20.70
C GLU A 528 25.67 -0.32 -20.67
N ARG A 529 26.98 -0.05 -20.67
CA ARG A 529 27.54 1.28 -20.41
C ARG A 529 28.86 1.52 -21.11
N LEU A 530 29.01 2.70 -21.68
CA LEU A 530 30.26 3.16 -22.29
C LEU A 530 30.91 4.22 -21.44
N GLN A 531 32.18 4.00 -21.08
CA GLN A 531 33.03 5.06 -20.58
C GLN A 531 33.47 5.93 -21.76
N VAL A 532 33.24 7.24 -21.60
CA VAL A 532 33.54 8.28 -22.58
C VAL A 532 34.78 9.04 -22.13
N GLN A 533 35.75 9.26 -23.02
CA GLN A 533 36.83 10.20 -22.74
C GLN A 533 36.25 11.61 -22.61
N LYS A 534 36.34 12.20 -21.43
CA LYS A 534 35.81 13.53 -21.11
C LYS A 534 36.61 14.59 -21.91
N PRO A 535 35.95 15.56 -22.58
CA PRO A 535 36.63 16.70 -23.17
C PRO A 535 37.31 17.57 -22.11
N ASP A 536 38.52 18.08 -22.39
CA ASP A 536 39.35 18.80 -21.43
C ASP A 536 38.72 20.11 -20.92
N GLU A 537 37.85 20.77 -21.71
CA GLU A 537 37.25 22.06 -21.37
C GLU A 537 35.74 22.12 -21.66
N LEU A 538 34.91 21.31 -21.01
CA LEU A 538 33.44 21.42 -21.18
C LEU A 538 32.85 22.69 -20.51
N GLY A 539 33.49 23.19 -19.44
CA GLY A 539 33.02 24.34 -18.67
C GLY A 539 31.68 24.12 -17.95
N ASP A 540 31.14 25.18 -17.33
CA ASP A 540 29.82 25.16 -16.68
C ASP A 540 28.67 25.55 -17.64
N GLN A 541 28.99 25.74 -18.93
CA GLN A 541 28.02 25.93 -20.01
C GLN A 541 28.29 24.96 -21.16
N PHE A 542 27.34 24.08 -21.46
CA PHE A 542 27.46 23.12 -22.55
C PHE A 542 26.10 22.62 -23.02
N THR A 543 26.08 22.07 -24.24
CA THR A 543 24.88 21.45 -24.81
C THR A 543 25.14 19.99 -25.14
N VAL A 544 24.21 19.11 -24.76
CA VAL A 544 24.19 17.70 -25.14
C VAL A 544 23.03 17.46 -26.09
N GLU A 545 23.29 16.85 -27.24
CA GLU A 545 22.30 16.49 -28.26
C GLU A 545 22.34 14.98 -28.49
N ALA A 546 21.18 14.33 -28.63
CA ALA A 546 21.12 12.90 -28.91
C ALA A 546 19.90 12.51 -29.75
N VAL A 547 20.06 11.47 -30.56
CA VAL A 547 18.96 10.81 -31.29
C VAL A 547 18.82 9.40 -30.73
N VAL A 548 17.70 9.15 -30.04
CA VAL A 548 17.55 7.98 -29.15
C VAL A 548 16.19 7.32 -29.28
N ILE A 549 16.11 6.08 -28.80
CA ILE A 549 14.87 5.37 -28.44
C ILE A 549 15.04 4.91 -26.99
N LEU A 550 13.99 5.05 -26.20
CA LEU A 550 13.88 4.44 -24.88
C LEU A 550 12.84 3.32 -24.95
N ASP A 551 13.26 2.07 -24.71
CA ASP A 551 12.41 0.89 -24.86
C ASP A 551 11.45 0.76 -23.67
N ARG A 552 11.95 1.01 -22.45
CA ARG A 552 11.18 0.92 -21.19
C ARG A 552 11.69 1.86 -20.12
N ILE A 553 10.85 2.09 -19.10
CA ILE A 553 11.19 2.76 -17.85
C ILE A 553 11.13 1.77 -16.67
N TYR A 554 11.80 2.07 -15.57
CA TYR A 554 11.74 1.22 -14.38
C TYR A 554 10.36 1.28 -13.71
N ALA A 555 9.99 0.20 -13.00
CA ALA A 555 8.80 0.16 -12.16
C ALA A 555 8.99 0.86 -10.81
N ASP A 556 10.22 1.24 -10.47
CA ASP A 556 10.60 1.92 -9.23
C ASP A 556 10.91 3.41 -9.47
N ALA A 557 11.67 4.03 -8.54
CA ALA A 557 12.07 5.43 -8.60
C ALA A 557 13.44 5.64 -9.28
N SER A 558 14.02 4.61 -9.91
CA SER A 558 15.26 4.73 -10.67
C SER A 558 15.11 5.67 -11.87
N VAL A 559 16.22 6.18 -12.39
CA VAL A 559 16.24 7.08 -13.56
C VAL A 559 16.88 6.33 -14.72
N ASN A 560 16.31 6.43 -15.93
CA ASN A 560 16.93 5.91 -17.14
C ASN A 560 17.99 6.93 -17.58
N THR A 561 19.24 6.72 -17.17
CA THR A 561 20.32 7.68 -17.44
C THR A 561 20.93 7.46 -18.80
N LEU A 562 20.80 8.46 -19.68
CA LEU A 562 21.42 8.44 -21.01
C LEU A 562 22.91 8.78 -20.94
N LEU A 563 23.25 9.86 -20.23
CA LEU A 563 24.61 10.37 -20.11
C LEU A 563 24.81 11.00 -18.73
N SER A 564 25.95 10.72 -18.10
CA SER A 564 26.27 11.31 -16.81
C SER A 564 27.76 11.57 -16.63
N CYS A 565 28.07 12.53 -15.77
CA CYS A 565 29.37 12.73 -15.15
C CYS A 565 29.18 12.70 -13.63
N TRP A 566 28.67 11.57 -13.12
CA TRP A 566 28.23 11.43 -11.73
C TRP A 566 28.29 9.98 -11.24
N ASN A 567 28.44 9.80 -9.92
CA ASN A 567 28.52 8.49 -9.26
C ASN A 567 27.27 8.15 -8.41
N GLY A 568 26.29 9.06 -8.31
CA GLY A 568 25.09 8.88 -7.48
C GLY A 568 25.14 9.57 -6.12
N ASN A 569 26.24 10.22 -5.76
CA ASN A 569 26.40 10.95 -4.50
C ASN A 569 26.03 12.44 -4.68
N SER A 570 25.00 12.93 -3.97
CA SER A 570 24.56 14.33 -4.03
C SER A 570 25.57 15.34 -3.48
N LYS A 571 26.65 14.89 -2.82
CA LYS A 571 27.75 15.74 -2.33
C LYS A 571 28.91 15.85 -3.32
N THR A 572 28.84 15.18 -4.46
CA THR A 572 29.90 15.16 -5.47
C THR A 572 29.43 15.91 -6.70
N ASN A 573 30.09 17.04 -6.99
CA ASN A 573 29.82 17.86 -8.17
C ASN A 573 29.76 17.01 -9.44
N GLY A 574 28.81 17.34 -10.32
CA GLY A 574 28.52 16.54 -11.49
C GLY A 574 27.13 16.78 -12.03
N TRP A 575 26.76 15.96 -13.01
CA TRP A 575 25.46 16.05 -13.66
C TRP A 575 25.01 14.71 -14.25
N ASN A 576 23.70 14.57 -14.43
CA ASN A 576 23.05 13.38 -14.97
C ASN A 576 21.87 13.78 -15.86
N ILE A 577 21.84 13.30 -17.10
CA ILE A 577 20.75 13.52 -18.05
C ILE A 577 20.00 12.20 -18.23
N GLY A 578 18.68 12.22 -18.05
CA GLY A 578 17.89 11.00 -18.14
C GLY A 578 16.38 11.21 -18.13
N VAL A 579 15.66 10.10 -18.08
CA VAL A 579 14.19 10.06 -18.08
C VAL A 579 13.69 9.37 -16.83
N THR A 580 12.71 9.98 -16.17
CA THR A 580 12.13 9.50 -14.92
C THR A 580 11.24 8.25 -15.11
N SER A 581 11.15 7.44 -14.05
CA SER A 581 10.43 6.16 -14.05
C SER A 581 9.05 6.20 -13.38
N ALA A 582 8.37 5.06 -13.30
CA ALA A 582 6.95 4.97 -12.91
C ALA A 582 6.63 5.53 -11.51
N LYS A 583 7.58 5.52 -10.55
CA LYS A 583 7.39 6.04 -9.19
C LYS A 583 8.11 7.37 -8.93
N SER A 584 8.48 8.10 -9.97
CA SER A 584 9.12 9.42 -9.83
C SER A 584 8.18 10.45 -9.20
N ALA A 585 8.73 11.31 -8.33
CA ALA A 585 8.03 12.47 -7.79
C ALA A 585 7.77 13.58 -8.84
N TYR A 586 8.48 13.55 -9.97
CA TYR A 586 8.41 14.56 -11.04
C TYR A 586 7.54 14.12 -12.23
N HIS A 587 6.56 13.25 -12.00
CA HIS A 587 5.80 12.50 -13.02
C HIS A 587 6.64 11.47 -13.80
N PRO A 588 6.06 10.31 -14.20
CA PRO A 588 6.74 9.34 -15.06
C PRO A 588 7.08 9.90 -16.45
N GLN A 589 8.12 9.38 -17.11
CA GLN A 589 8.55 9.76 -18.46
C GLN A 589 8.98 11.23 -18.61
N ASN A 590 9.13 11.99 -17.53
CA ASN A 590 9.64 13.34 -17.60
C ASN A 590 11.14 13.34 -17.96
N PHE A 591 11.52 14.15 -18.94
CA PHE A 591 12.92 14.37 -19.33
C PHE A 591 13.59 15.36 -18.35
N ILE A 592 14.68 14.93 -17.71
CA ILE A 592 15.27 15.64 -16.57
C ILE A 592 16.79 15.80 -16.68
N VAL A 593 17.31 16.81 -15.98
CA VAL A 593 18.72 16.91 -15.60
C VAL A 593 18.83 16.95 -14.09
N GLN A 594 19.78 16.22 -13.53
CA GLN A 594 20.19 16.38 -12.13
C GLN A 594 21.52 17.13 -12.13
N LEU A 595 21.59 18.26 -11.43
CA LEU A 595 22.78 19.10 -11.30
C LEU A 595 23.29 19.07 -9.86
N ILE A 596 24.60 18.88 -9.70
CA ILE A 596 25.30 19.00 -8.43
C ILE A 596 26.42 20.02 -8.64
N GLY A 597 26.32 21.16 -7.95
CA GLY A 597 27.29 22.25 -8.06
C GLY A 597 27.13 23.25 -6.93
N LYS A 598 27.31 24.53 -7.21
CA LYS A 598 27.16 25.61 -6.23
C LYS A 598 26.10 26.65 -6.61
N THR A 599 25.47 27.23 -5.61
CA THR A 599 24.56 28.38 -5.76
C THR A 599 25.32 29.69 -5.95
N PHE A 600 24.60 30.79 -6.23
CA PHE A 600 25.21 32.13 -6.32
C PHE A 600 25.85 32.60 -5.01
N GLN A 601 25.49 31.97 -3.88
CA GLN A 601 26.07 32.21 -2.56
C GLN A 601 27.26 31.29 -2.25
N ASP A 602 27.76 30.55 -3.26
CA ASP A 602 28.86 29.57 -3.13
C ASP A 602 28.53 28.35 -2.23
N GLU A 603 27.24 28.09 -1.98
CA GLU A 603 26.76 26.94 -1.20
C GLU A 603 26.56 25.69 -2.08
N PRO A 604 26.87 24.47 -1.60
CA PRO A 604 26.60 23.24 -2.35
C PRO A 604 25.10 23.03 -2.59
N ALA A 605 24.72 22.77 -3.84
CA ALA A 605 23.35 22.50 -4.24
C ALA A 605 23.23 21.23 -5.07
N TYR A 606 22.17 20.47 -4.79
CA TYR A 606 21.70 19.36 -5.61
C TYR A 606 20.28 19.67 -6.05
N GLU A 607 20.07 19.69 -7.37
CA GLU A 607 18.78 20.05 -7.95
C GLU A 607 18.40 19.09 -9.06
N VAL A 608 17.14 18.64 -9.04
CA VAL A 608 16.53 17.90 -10.15
C VAL A 608 15.72 18.91 -10.97
N VAL A 609 16.28 19.28 -12.12
CA VAL A 609 15.67 20.19 -13.08
C VAL A 609 14.79 19.36 -14.02
N ALA A 610 13.47 19.47 -13.85
CA ALA A 610 12.49 18.69 -14.59
C ALA A 610 11.84 19.52 -15.69
N SER A 611 11.93 19.06 -16.94
CA SER A 611 11.43 19.83 -18.10
C SER A 611 9.91 19.89 -18.20
N GLY A 612 9.22 18.85 -17.66
CA GLY A 612 7.79 18.64 -17.89
C GLY A 612 7.47 18.03 -19.26
N LEU A 613 8.48 17.83 -20.12
CA LEU A 613 8.32 17.18 -21.42
C LEU A 613 8.20 15.66 -21.24
N ASN A 614 7.13 15.08 -21.80
CA ASN A 614 6.83 13.66 -21.66
C ASN A 614 7.53 12.84 -22.76
N PHE A 615 8.58 12.13 -22.39
CA PHE A 615 9.41 11.34 -23.30
C PHE A 615 8.65 10.10 -23.83
N PRO A 616 8.45 9.96 -25.15
CA PRO A 616 7.72 8.82 -25.69
C PRO A 616 8.57 7.54 -25.70
N LEU A 617 7.96 6.41 -25.33
CA LEU A 617 8.61 5.10 -25.35
C LEU A 617 8.50 4.44 -26.73
N ASN A 618 9.51 3.65 -27.09
CA ASN A 618 9.57 2.86 -28.32
C ASN A 618 9.43 3.68 -29.62
N LYS A 619 9.78 4.97 -29.57
CA LYS A 619 9.78 5.87 -30.73
C LYS A 619 11.14 6.55 -30.88
N PRO A 620 11.60 6.84 -32.11
CA PRO A 620 12.79 7.65 -32.33
C PRO A 620 12.53 9.09 -31.90
N VAL A 621 13.38 9.62 -31.03
CA VAL A 621 13.27 10.97 -30.47
C VAL A 621 14.59 11.70 -30.65
N TYR A 622 14.51 12.95 -31.10
CA TYR A 622 15.60 13.90 -30.96
C TYR A 622 15.47 14.62 -29.64
N ILE A 623 16.53 14.66 -28.85
CA ILE A 623 16.61 15.45 -27.62
C ILE A 623 17.85 16.34 -27.63
N ALA A 624 17.72 17.51 -27.00
CA ALA A 624 18.86 18.32 -26.60
C ALA A 624 18.65 18.96 -25.24
N VAL A 625 19.74 19.17 -24.51
CA VAL A 625 19.78 19.89 -23.25
C VAL A 625 20.91 20.92 -23.32
N SER A 626 20.57 22.20 -23.30
CA SER A 626 21.52 23.30 -23.16
C SER A 626 21.58 23.72 -21.69
N ILE A 627 22.71 23.47 -21.03
CA ILE A 627 22.93 23.76 -19.62
C ILE A 627 23.78 25.03 -19.52
N SER A 628 23.29 26.02 -18.77
CA SER A 628 23.99 27.26 -18.44
C SER A 628 24.04 27.43 -16.93
N ALA A 629 24.99 26.80 -16.27
CA ALA A 629 25.23 26.97 -14.83
C ALA A 629 26.17 28.16 -14.61
N THR A 630 25.67 29.37 -14.91
CA THR A 630 26.38 30.65 -14.73
C THR A 630 25.36 31.77 -14.51
N THR A 631 25.72 32.79 -13.75
CA THR A 631 24.93 34.02 -13.63
C THR A 631 25.16 34.97 -14.81
N THR A 632 24.12 35.67 -15.25
CA THR A 632 24.21 36.74 -16.25
C THR A 632 23.74 38.07 -15.66
N PRO A 633 24.01 39.23 -16.28
CA PRO A 633 23.46 40.50 -15.81
C PRO A 633 21.92 40.50 -15.71
N ASP A 634 21.26 39.77 -16.62
CA ASP A 634 19.79 39.63 -16.65
C ASP A 634 19.26 38.59 -15.66
N ASN A 635 20.12 37.66 -15.22
CA ASN A 635 19.81 36.64 -14.22
C ASN A 635 20.97 36.46 -13.23
N PRO A 636 21.07 37.34 -12.21
CA PRO A 636 22.25 37.43 -11.35
C PRO A 636 22.31 36.35 -10.25
N THR A 637 21.26 35.54 -10.09
CA THR A 637 21.14 34.58 -8.97
C THR A 637 20.82 33.15 -9.38
N SER A 638 20.49 32.90 -10.64
CA SER A 638 20.16 31.57 -11.12
C SER A 638 20.78 31.25 -12.47
N GLY A 639 20.97 29.97 -12.73
CA GLY A 639 21.35 29.42 -14.03
C GLY A 639 20.10 28.96 -14.77
N SER A 640 20.29 28.37 -15.94
CA SER A 640 19.17 27.84 -16.72
C SER A 640 19.51 26.53 -17.41
N VAL A 641 18.49 25.68 -17.56
CA VAL A 641 18.55 24.49 -18.40
C VAL A 641 17.41 24.58 -19.40
N THR A 642 17.76 24.56 -20.69
CA THR A 642 16.77 24.51 -21.77
C THR A 642 16.76 23.12 -22.39
N PHE A 643 15.60 22.50 -22.37
CA PHE A 643 15.32 21.19 -22.95
C PHE A 643 14.63 21.35 -24.29
N TYR A 644 15.03 20.53 -25.25
CA TYR A 644 14.41 20.43 -26.56
C TYR A 644 14.07 18.96 -26.84
N MET A 645 12.89 18.68 -27.37
CA MET A 645 12.45 17.33 -27.71
C MET A 645 11.60 17.34 -28.99
N LYS A 646 11.86 16.41 -29.90
CA LYS A 646 11.05 16.21 -31.11
C LYS A 646 10.83 14.72 -31.37
N ASP A 647 9.57 14.31 -31.47
CA ASP A 647 9.20 12.97 -31.94
C ASP A 647 9.57 12.86 -33.43
N LEU A 648 10.51 11.96 -33.76
CA LEU A 648 10.99 11.75 -35.13
C LEU A 648 10.18 10.68 -35.88
N SER A 649 9.19 10.05 -35.22
CA SER A 649 8.25 9.14 -35.88
C SER A 649 7.17 9.90 -36.67
N ASP A 650 6.87 11.13 -36.28
CA ASP A 650 5.95 12.03 -36.98
C ASP A 650 6.75 13.17 -37.64
N PRO A 651 6.81 13.24 -38.99
CA PRO A 651 7.55 14.29 -39.69
C PRO A 651 7.00 15.71 -39.42
N ASN A 652 5.76 15.83 -38.95
CA ASN A 652 5.11 17.11 -38.64
C ASN A 652 5.17 17.49 -37.15
N ALA A 653 5.75 16.65 -36.29
CA ALA A 653 5.84 16.97 -34.86
C ALA A 653 6.61 18.27 -34.64
N PRO A 654 6.10 19.21 -33.83
CA PRO A 654 6.84 20.42 -33.47
C PRO A 654 8.05 20.08 -32.59
N LEU A 655 9.06 20.95 -32.58
CA LEU A 655 10.11 20.89 -31.57
C LEU A 655 9.56 21.46 -30.26
N GLU A 656 9.33 20.60 -29.28
CA GLU A 656 8.94 21.01 -27.93
C GLU A 656 10.14 21.61 -27.20
N THR A 657 9.92 22.69 -26.46
CA THR A 657 10.97 23.41 -25.73
C THR A 657 10.50 23.76 -24.32
N ALA A 658 11.36 23.55 -23.33
CA ALA A 658 11.12 23.96 -21.95
C ALA A 658 12.40 24.54 -21.34
N THR A 659 12.34 25.79 -20.85
CA THR A 659 13.44 26.41 -20.09
C THR A 659 13.07 26.43 -18.63
N VAL A 660 13.96 25.91 -17.78
CA VAL A 660 13.78 25.84 -16.34
C VAL A 660 14.97 26.52 -15.67
N GLU A 661 14.67 27.45 -14.76
CA GLU A 661 15.70 28.09 -13.92
C GLU A 661 16.24 27.08 -12.90
N THR A 662 17.52 27.22 -12.56
CA THR A 662 18.19 26.37 -11.56
C THR A 662 18.98 27.23 -10.59
N SER A 663 18.97 26.84 -9.31
CA SER A 663 19.79 27.47 -8.28
C SER A 663 21.28 27.21 -8.47
N VAL A 664 21.66 26.22 -9.29
CA VAL A 664 23.05 25.83 -9.56
C VAL A 664 23.66 26.74 -10.63
N VAL A 665 24.70 27.51 -10.25
CA VAL A 665 25.30 28.55 -11.10
C VAL A 665 26.82 28.42 -11.27
N SER A 666 27.46 27.38 -10.74
CA SER A 666 28.87 27.06 -11.00
C SER A 666 29.28 25.67 -10.52
N GLN A 667 30.49 25.25 -10.88
CA GLN A 667 31.19 24.05 -10.42
C GLN A 667 30.46 22.74 -10.68
N ILE A 668 29.80 22.60 -11.84
CA ILE A 668 29.11 21.35 -12.20
C ILE A 668 30.05 20.31 -12.83
N GLN A 669 31.31 20.66 -13.07
CA GLN A 669 32.34 19.76 -13.56
C GLN A 669 33.18 19.15 -12.42
N ASN A 670 33.54 17.87 -12.55
CA ASN A 670 34.44 17.19 -11.64
C ASN A 670 35.48 16.35 -12.41
N PRO A 671 36.78 16.71 -12.35
CA PRO A 671 37.84 15.99 -13.06
C PRO A 671 38.01 14.53 -12.64
N ALA A 672 37.64 14.18 -11.40
CA ALA A 672 37.75 12.80 -10.90
C ALA A 672 36.59 11.90 -11.35
N MET A 673 35.51 12.47 -11.89
CA MET A 673 34.34 11.72 -12.34
C MET A 673 34.46 11.33 -13.82
N LYS A 674 34.29 10.04 -14.08
CA LYS A 674 34.19 9.51 -15.45
C LYS A 674 32.88 9.93 -16.09
N MET A 675 32.92 10.25 -17.39
CA MET A 675 31.72 10.43 -18.20
C MET A 675 31.23 9.06 -18.69
N ILE A 676 29.97 8.72 -18.44
CA ILE A 676 29.38 7.42 -18.76
C ILE A 676 28.12 7.64 -19.61
N ALA A 677 28.06 6.98 -20.77
CA ALA A 677 26.83 6.85 -21.56
C ALA A 677 26.13 5.52 -21.24
N GLY A 678 24.80 5.53 -21.20
CA GLY A 678 23.95 4.38 -20.85
C GLY A 678 23.80 4.11 -19.35
N GLY A 679 24.30 4.99 -18.50
CA GLY A 679 24.17 4.87 -17.06
C GLY A 679 25.08 5.84 -16.31
N ARG A 680 25.40 5.49 -15.06
CA ARG A 680 26.28 6.26 -14.17
C ARG A 680 27.54 5.50 -13.77
N ASN A 681 28.48 6.21 -13.14
CA ASN A 681 29.72 5.63 -12.60
C ASN A 681 29.48 4.87 -11.26
N SER A 682 28.39 4.09 -11.19
CA SER A 682 27.96 3.20 -10.09
C SER A 682 26.88 2.23 -10.63
N SER A 683 26.38 1.29 -9.81
CA SER A 683 25.36 0.32 -10.24
C SER A 683 23.95 0.94 -10.39
N GLY A 684 23.14 0.37 -11.29
CA GLY A 684 21.76 0.76 -11.55
C GLY A 684 21.61 2.02 -12.40
N HIS A 685 20.36 2.46 -12.61
CA HIS A 685 20.00 3.63 -13.42
C HIS A 685 20.46 3.53 -14.88
N LEU A 686 20.36 2.34 -15.48
CA LEU A 686 20.82 2.07 -16.84
C LEU A 686 19.82 2.57 -17.88
N TRP A 687 20.32 3.01 -19.04
CA TRP A 687 19.50 3.24 -20.23
C TRP A 687 19.16 1.90 -20.88
N ASP A 688 17.89 1.71 -21.25
CA ASP A 688 17.47 0.57 -22.08
C ASP A 688 16.88 1.08 -23.38
N GLY A 689 17.66 0.99 -24.45
CA GLY A 689 17.24 1.43 -25.76
C GLY A 689 18.40 1.76 -26.68
N GLN A 690 18.11 2.56 -27.71
CA GLN A 690 19.02 2.79 -28.83
C GLN A 690 19.54 4.22 -28.85
N LEU A 691 20.78 4.38 -29.30
CA LEU A 691 21.45 5.66 -29.51
C LEU A 691 21.98 5.70 -30.95
N ALA A 692 21.40 6.56 -31.79
CA ALA A 692 21.77 6.70 -33.20
C ALA A 692 22.83 7.79 -33.43
N ARG A 693 22.84 8.82 -32.59
CA ARG A 693 23.84 9.90 -32.60
C ARG A 693 23.91 10.55 -31.23
N MET A 694 25.09 10.98 -30.81
CA MET A 694 25.30 11.81 -29.62
C MET A 694 26.32 12.90 -29.93
N ALA A 695 26.02 14.14 -29.58
CA ALA A 695 26.95 15.25 -29.71
C ALA A 695 27.01 16.07 -28.42
N ILE A 696 28.19 16.62 -28.12
CA ILE A 696 28.41 17.55 -27.02
C ILE A 696 29.12 18.78 -27.57
N SER A 697 28.58 19.96 -27.29
CA SER A 697 29.12 21.25 -27.71
C SER A 697 29.49 22.09 -26.50
N GLN A 698 30.54 22.90 -26.63
CA GLN A 698 30.85 23.95 -25.66
C GLN A 698 29.81 25.07 -25.75
N GLY A 699 29.41 25.63 -24.60
CA GLY A 699 28.41 26.69 -24.52
C GLY A 699 26.97 26.18 -24.52
N ALA A 700 26.06 27.00 -23.99
CA ALA A 700 24.62 26.74 -24.01
C ALA A 700 24.03 27.19 -25.36
N LEU A 701 23.98 26.27 -26.33
CA LEU A 701 23.58 26.56 -27.70
C LEU A 701 22.09 26.98 -27.79
N PRO A 702 21.77 27.98 -28.64
CA PRO A 702 20.40 28.31 -29.00
C PRO A 702 19.82 27.32 -30.03
N GLN A 703 18.50 27.31 -30.18
CA GLN A 703 17.77 26.38 -31.06
C GLN A 703 18.30 26.32 -32.50
N GLN A 704 18.75 27.45 -33.07
CA GLN A 704 19.21 27.54 -34.46
C GLN A 704 20.52 26.77 -34.72
N GLU A 705 21.33 26.58 -33.68
CA GLU A 705 22.64 25.91 -33.74
C GLU A 705 22.58 24.41 -33.36
N LEU A 706 21.42 23.95 -32.88
CA LEU A 706 21.14 22.54 -32.63
C LEU A 706 21.07 21.73 -33.93
N LEU A 707 21.23 20.40 -33.88
CA LEU A 707 21.19 19.48 -35.04
C LEU A 707 19.90 19.57 -35.87
N VAL A 708 18.80 19.98 -35.25
CA VAL A 708 17.49 20.21 -35.90
C VAL A 708 17.33 21.65 -36.41
N GLY A 709 18.28 22.53 -36.11
CA GLY A 709 18.30 23.94 -36.46
C GLY A 709 18.89 24.22 -37.84
N THR A 710 18.77 25.46 -38.30
CA THR A 710 19.20 25.89 -39.65
C THR A 710 20.70 26.15 -39.76
N GLU A 711 21.40 26.35 -38.64
CA GLU A 711 22.82 26.72 -38.60
C GLU A 711 23.68 25.68 -37.87
N PHE A 712 23.20 24.44 -37.75
CA PHE A 712 23.85 23.44 -36.91
C PHE A 712 25.33 23.18 -37.23
N ALA A 713 25.76 23.39 -38.49
CA ALA A 713 27.15 23.26 -38.90
C ALA A 713 28.11 24.28 -38.24
N LYS A 714 27.58 25.34 -37.60
CA LYS A 714 28.37 26.37 -36.91
C LYS A 714 28.78 26.01 -35.49
N ALA A 715 28.09 25.04 -34.85
CA ALA A 715 28.38 24.68 -33.46
C ALA A 715 29.71 23.92 -33.31
N GLN A 716 30.54 24.35 -32.36
CA GLN A 716 31.79 23.69 -32.01
C GLN A 716 31.54 22.44 -31.14
N ARG A 717 31.34 21.30 -31.81
CA ARG A 717 31.14 20.00 -31.17
C ARG A 717 32.47 19.41 -30.71
N VAL A 718 32.65 19.31 -29.39
CA VAL A 718 33.80 18.65 -28.76
C VAL A 718 33.68 17.13 -28.76
N LEU A 719 32.47 16.62 -28.97
CA LEU A 719 32.18 15.22 -29.20
C LEU A 719 31.05 15.12 -30.22
N ASP A 720 31.19 14.26 -31.23
CA ASP A 720 30.14 13.98 -32.21
C ASP A 720 30.26 12.52 -32.66
N TRP A 721 29.34 11.69 -32.20
CA TRP A 721 29.33 10.26 -32.43
C TRP A 721 28.23 9.89 -33.39
N THR A 722 28.64 9.34 -34.53
CA THR A 722 27.80 8.52 -35.39
C THR A 722 28.39 7.12 -35.43
N PHE A 723 27.54 6.10 -35.51
CA PHE A 723 28.00 4.71 -35.45
C PHE A 723 28.09 4.15 -36.87
N ALA A 724 29.30 3.78 -37.29
CA ALA A 724 29.58 3.31 -38.65
C ALA A 724 30.49 2.07 -38.74
N GLY A 725 30.96 1.56 -37.60
CA GLY A 725 31.88 0.41 -37.55
C GLY A 725 31.18 -0.94 -37.57
N ASP A 726 31.99 -1.99 -37.80
CA ASP A 726 31.55 -3.39 -37.75
C ASP A 726 31.92 -4.09 -36.43
N ASN A 727 32.73 -3.44 -35.59
CA ASN A 727 33.17 -3.94 -34.30
C ASN A 727 32.47 -3.22 -33.14
N GLY A 728 31.74 -4.00 -32.34
CA GLY A 728 31.01 -3.54 -31.18
C GLY A 728 31.83 -3.15 -29.98
N GLU A 729 33.09 -3.58 -29.90
CA GLU A 729 33.96 -3.35 -28.76
C GLU A 729 34.41 -1.89 -28.63
N GLN A 730 34.38 -1.14 -29.73
CA GLN A 730 34.72 0.28 -29.78
C GLN A 730 33.72 0.98 -30.70
N PRO A 731 32.46 1.19 -30.25
CA PRO A 731 31.38 1.65 -31.11
C PRO A 731 31.56 3.10 -31.58
N ALA A 732 32.34 3.91 -30.85
CA ALA A 732 32.72 5.27 -31.22
C ALA A 732 34.18 5.59 -30.81
N PRO A 733 34.82 6.60 -31.42
CA PRO A 733 36.17 7.03 -31.04
C PRO A 733 36.29 7.31 -29.54
N HIS A 734 37.41 6.91 -28.93
CA HIS A 734 37.72 7.18 -27.51
C HIS A 734 36.68 6.66 -26.50
N THR A 735 35.97 5.57 -26.86
CA THR A 735 35.06 4.85 -25.96
C THR A 735 35.62 3.51 -25.53
N ALA A 736 35.25 3.08 -24.32
CA ALA A 736 35.51 1.74 -23.83
C ALA A 736 34.30 1.23 -23.04
N TRP A 737 33.93 -0.03 -23.20
CA TRP A 737 32.88 -0.65 -22.39
C TRP A 737 33.27 -0.70 -20.92
N VAL A 738 32.33 -0.34 -20.05
CA VAL A 738 32.48 -0.53 -18.60
C VAL A 738 32.25 -2.02 -18.32
N ARG A 739 33.33 -2.81 -18.35
CA ARG A 739 33.30 -4.22 -17.96
C ARG A 739 33.30 -4.31 -16.44
N GLN A 740 32.17 -4.67 -15.84
CA GLN A 740 32.22 -5.19 -14.47
C GLN A 740 32.98 -6.53 -14.52
N THR A 741 33.94 -6.76 -13.62
CA THR A 741 34.41 -8.11 -13.36
C THR A 741 33.16 -8.96 -13.12
N PRO A 742 32.96 -10.10 -13.80
CA PRO A 742 31.84 -10.96 -13.46
C PRO A 742 32.02 -11.28 -11.99
N LYS A 743 31.13 -10.74 -11.14
CA LYS A 743 30.93 -11.32 -9.83
C LYS A 743 30.70 -12.80 -10.10
N GLU A 744 31.26 -13.68 -9.28
CA GLU A 744 30.69 -15.02 -9.14
C GLU A 744 29.17 -14.85 -9.19
N ALA A 745 28.52 -15.57 -10.09
CA ALA A 745 27.07 -15.58 -10.18
C ALA A 745 26.57 -15.61 -8.74
N ALA A 746 25.91 -14.53 -8.31
CA ALA A 746 25.39 -14.48 -6.95
C ALA A 746 24.64 -15.80 -6.72
N PRO A 747 24.62 -16.38 -5.51
CA PRO A 747 23.92 -17.65 -5.27
C PRO A 747 22.55 -17.69 -5.96
N ASP A 748 21.88 -16.53 -5.98
CA ASP A 748 20.61 -16.19 -6.63
C ASP A 748 20.50 -16.34 -8.17
N THR A 749 21.60 -16.54 -8.89
CA THR A 749 21.62 -16.69 -10.36
C THR A 749 22.22 -18.02 -10.83
N SER A 750 22.61 -18.91 -9.91
CA SER A 750 23.06 -20.25 -10.29
C SER A 750 21.88 -21.11 -10.80
N ARG A 751 22.13 -22.00 -11.78
CA ARG A 751 21.08 -22.91 -12.31
C ARG A 751 20.42 -23.74 -11.21
N MET A 752 21.23 -24.22 -10.26
CA MET A 752 20.76 -24.96 -9.10
C MET A 752 19.83 -24.10 -8.24
N PHE A 753 20.19 -22.84 -7.97
CA PHE A 753 19.33 -21.95 -7.20
C PHE A 753 17.99 -21.68 -7.87
N ILE A 754 17.99 -21.47 -9.19
CA ILE A 754 16.76 -21.28 -9.96
C ILE A 754 15.90 -22.55 -9.90
N ALA A 755 16.49 -23.73 -10.12
CA ALA A 755 15.79 -25.01 -10.04
C ALA A 755 15.18 -25.27 -8.64
N VAL A 756 15.93 -24.96 -7.57
CA VAL A 756 15.42 -25.04 -6.20
C VAL A 756 14.36 -23.99 -5.93
N THR A 757 14.45 -22.80 -6.54
CA THR A 757 13.40 -21.77 -6.47
C THR A 757 12.11 -22.26 -7.12
N ASP A 758 12.18 -22.91 -8.28
CA ASP A 758 11.01 -23.48 -8.96
C ASP A 758 10.39 -24.62 -8.15
N PHE A 759 11.22 -25.44 -7.51
CA PHE A 759 10.75 -26.46 -6.56
C PHE A 759 10.03 -25.84 -5.37
N CYS A 760 10.62 -24.80 -4.74
CA CYS A 760 9.98 -24.07 -3.65
C CYS A 760 8.66 -23.44 -4.10
N HIS A 761 8.62 -22.90 -5.31
CA HIS A 761 7.41 -22.31 -5.90
C HIS A 761 6.31 -23.37 -6.09
N ALA A 762 6.66 -24.55 -6.60
CA ALA A 762 5.72 -25.67 -6.72
C ALA A 762 5.15 -26.09 -5.35
N LEU A 763 5.98 -26.15 -4.30
CA LEU A 763 5.51 -26.45 -2.95
C LEU A 763 4.51 -25.40 -2.46
N LEU A 764 4.84 -24.10 -2.57
CA LEU A 764 3.98 -23.00 -2.13
C LEU A 764 2.68 -22.86 -2.94
N ASN A 765 2.62 -23.43 -4.14
CA ASN A 765 1.44 -23.43 -5.01
C ASN A 765 0.58 -24.70 -4.89
N SER A 766 1.00 -25.67 -4.10
CA SER A 766 0.28 -26.93 -3.95
C SER A 766 -0.97 -26.78 -3.07
N SER A 767 -1.99 -27.61 -3.32
CA SER A 767 -3.13 -27.74 -2.41
C SER A 767 -2.68 -28.17 -1.01
N GLU A 768 -1.58 -28.92 -0.89
CA GLU A 768 -1.11 -29.34 0.41
C GLU A 768 -0.63 -28.16 1.27
N PHE A 769 -0.05 -27.12 0.66
CA PHE A 769 0.36 -25.90 1.35
C PHE A 769 -0.82 -25.04 1.81
N LEU A 770 -1.91 -25.03 1.04
CA LEU A 770 -3.05 -24.15 1.27
C LEU A 770 -4.11 -24.73 2.22
N TYR A 771 -3.97 -25.98 2.66
CA TYR A 771 -4.97 -26.67 3.47
C TYR A 771 -4.34 -27.32 4.71
N LEU A 772 -5.10 -27.39 5.80
CA LEU A 772 -4.81 -28.18 6.99
C LEU A 772 -5.27 -29.63 6.75
N HIS A 773 -4.39 -30.59 7.06
CA HIS A 773 -4.55 -32.04 6.78
C HIS A 773 -4.45 -32.94 8.00
#